data_AF-A0A2D7PNQ1-F1
#
_entry.id   AF-A0A2D7PNQ1-F1
#
_cell.length_a   1.000
_cell.length_b   1.000
_cell.length_c   1.000
_cell.angle_alpha   90.00
_cell.angle_beta   90.00
_cell.angle_gamma   90.00
#
_symmetry.space_group_name_H-M   'P 1'
#
loop_
_entity.id
_entity.type
_entity.pdbx_description
1 polymer ?
#
loop_
_entity_poly.entity_id
_entity_poly.type
_entity_poly.pdbx_seq_one_letter_code
_entity_poly.pdbx_strand_id
1 'polypeptide(L)'
;MAFEFNKSLQRHFPSARVGLGQHLCGIKRSATSNGRVSKARPPKPQLVESLFSGRYSAPVLSLKPPALRVLIGLFWVLSLTVCRQAPQVDLPPLPTQVSEQETPLAVTPAAAQAIIDARCVVCHACYDAPCQLVLSSEEGQQRGASKKAVYDADRLRPAKPSRLFVDASTTREWRQRDFFAVLQEDNSDSPELLRLMLELGAANPPPKGQKLPADVKLEIGRPLSCPTVNQFGEYVRDHPMGGMPYGTAPLSRAELVTLGAWLSAGAPSGRPTPTNSPQAQASVEEWEAFLNGPSLKERVVSRYLYEHWFQAHLYFETEPEGPFFRIVRSSTAPGQPIQEIATRRPYDDPGTPSFWYRLRPVTSTIVHKTHTLYPLSPTKKARLTELFLESEWSPTRFPSYEPKEASNPFIAFEEIPARARYQYMLDNAQFFVMSFIRGPVCRGQIATNVIQDHFFVAFLNPDDDVSIIHPGFLKANQSLLDLPAEHLSQLNPSAFLGEYRRHQKKYLRSRSEAYTETHPQGLGLSSVWNGDGENPNALLTVFRHWDNATVIEGWQGGWPKTAWIIDYPIFERIYYDLVAGFDVFGNLPHQAATRLYMDHLRMQGELNFLALLPPESRQEIHESWYIGATKSIDYRWADQPDDAQYPTGVRYEEGGEFKVQLYEQVLEANAAIAGPSDALNRCKEDACPSTATQPLQKEAEDRLRWLTAVRGPWIGNMPEVTRLRIHSGSEASTWTLVRNIDHKNVAYMFHEDKRIDASKDTLTIVRGYLGSYPNFAFDVELDQLDAFIAALQAAATEEEFSALTARWGVRRTDPEFWPTMDWFYSDFREQSPTEAGLFDLARYGNY
;
A
#
# COMPACT_ATOMS: atom_id res chain seq x y z
N MET A 1 -13.00 11.50 -22.79
CA MET A 1 -11.69 10.90 -22.48
C MET A 1 -10.83 10.65 -23.74
N ALA A 2 -11.17 9.74 -24.65
CA ALA A 2 -10.31 9.42 -25.82
C ALA A 2 -9.86 10.62 -26.68
N PHE A 3 -10.67 11.70 -26.74
CA PHE A 3 -10.36 12.90 -27.53
C PHE A 3 -9.39 13.90 -26.84
N GLU A 4 -9.19 13.79 -25.52
CA GLU A 4 -8.21 14.61 -24.78
C GLU A 4 -6.86 13.90 -24.63
N PHE A 5 -6.87 12.57 -24.53
CA PHE A 5 -5.67 11.73 -24.49
C PHE A 5 -4.73 12.04 -25.66
N ASN A 6 -5.28 12.29 -26.85
CA ASN A 6 -4.53 12.57 -28.07
C ASN A 6 -3.98 14.02 -28.16
N LYS A 7 -4.44 14.96 -27.31
CA LYS A 7 -3.92 16.35 -27.28
C LYS A 7 -2.76 16.54 -26.30
N SER A 8 -2.64 15.69 -25.28
CA SER A 8 -1.53 15.75 -24.31
C SER A 8 -0.20 15.32 -24.95
N LEU A 9 -0.23 14.20 -25.70
CA LEU A 9 0.97 13.58 -26.32
C LEU A 9 1.73 14.48 -27.31
N GLN A 10 1.10 15.51 -27.88
CA GLN A 10 1.77 16.45 -28.81
C GLN A 10 2.46 17.64 -28.13
N ARG A 11 2.41 17.77 -26.79
CA ARG A 11 2.97 18.92 -26.06
C ARG A 11 4.20 18.62 -25.20
N HIS A 12 4.73 17.40 -25.21
CA HIS A 12 5.83 16.97 -24.31
C HIS A 12 7.07 16.45 -25.06
N PHE A 13 7.47 17.11 -26.15
CA PHE A 13 8.79 16.91 -26.78
C PHE A 13 9.39 18.25 -27.25
N PRO A 14 10.29 18.89 -26.48
CA PRO A 14 11.18 19.92 -26.99
C PRO A 14 12.34 19.24 -27.73
N SER A 15 12.37 19.31 -29.06
CA SER A 15 13.49 18.81 -29.85
C SER A 15 14.72 19.69 -29.65
N ALA A 16 15.77 19.16 -29.01
CA ALA A 16 17.06 19.83 -28.95
C ALA A 16 17.68 19.93 -30.37
N ARG A 17 18.07 21.14 -30.77
CA ARG A 17 19.00 21.38 -31.88
C ARG A 17 20.14 22.24 -31.38
N VAL A 18 21.35 21.69 -31.42
CA VAL A 18 22.60 22.47 -31.28
C VAL A 18 22.81 23.25 -32.58
N GLY A 19 23.26 24.50 -32.46
CA GLY A 19 23.14 25.50 -33.52
C GLY A 19 24.41 25.76 -34.34
N LEU A 20 24.32 26.74 -35.24
CA LEU A 20 25.45 27.42 -35.87
C LEU A 20 25.00 28.69 -36.59
N GLY A 21 25.78 29.77 -36.45
CA GLY A 21 25.96 30.74 -37.54
C GLY A 21 25.02 31.95 -37.67
N GLN A 22 25.42 33.05 -37.05
CA GLN A 22 25.55 34.39 -37.68
C GLN A 22 24.34 35.20 -38.22
N HIS A 23 24.31 36.44 -37.71
CA HIS A 23 24.12 37.72 -38.41
C HIS A 23 22.73 38.32 -38.73
N LEU A 24 22.70 39.64 -38.41
CA LEU A 24 21.95 40.75 -39.01
C LEU A 24 20.53 41.10 -38.49
N CYS A 25 20.52 42.19 -37.73
CA CYS A 25 19.67 43.38 -37.90
C CYS A 25 18.16 43.22 -38.14
N GLY A 26 17.39 43.81 -37.21
CA GLY A 26 16.64 45.00 -37.61
C GLY A 26 15.15 45.09 -37.26
N ILE A 27 14.83 46.11 -36.46
CA ILE A 27 13.66 47.00 -36.60
C ILE A 27 12.27 46.48 -36.15
N LYS A 28 11.92 47.00 -34.97
CA LYS A 28 10.59 47.41 -34.45
C LYS A 28 9.44 47.59 -35.46
N ARG A 29 8.24 47.14 -35.05
CA ARG A 29 6.91 47.83 -35.00
C ARG A 29 5.81 46.77 -35.24
N SER A 30 4.96 46.39 -34.28
CA SER A 30 3.94 47.15 -33.53
C SER A 30 2.67 47.48 -34.32
N ALA A 31 1.52 47.12 -33.74
CA ALA A 31 0.16 47.59 -34.07
C ALA A 31 -0.47 47.05 -35.40
N THR A 32 -1.79 46.82 -35.52
CA THR A 32 -2.91 46.67 -34.55
C THR A 32 -4.15 46.11 -35.27
N SER A 33 -5.18 45.75 -34.50
CA SER A 33 -6.62 45.88 -34.82
C SER A 33 -7.27 45.05 -35.94
N ASN A 34 -8.14 44.13 -35.48
CA ASN A 34 -9.59 44.07 -35.78
C ASN A 34 -10.09 44.14 -37.24
N GLY A 35 -10.69 43.03 -37.69
CA GLY A 35 -11.67 42.97 -38.78
C GLY A 35 -12.55 41.72 -38.62
N ARG A 36 -13.88 41.85 -38.66
CA ARG A 36 -14.87 40.84 -38.24
C ARG A 36 -15.91 40.64 -39.35
N VAL A 37 -16.55 39.46 -39.43
CA VAL A 37 -17.73 39.14 -40.30
C VAL A 37 -17.32 38.94 -41.80
N SER A 38 -17.89 38.08 -42.65
CA SER A 38 -19.17 37.31 -42.68
C SER A 38 -19.07 35.90 -43.35
N LYS A 39 -20.17 35.14 -43.21
CA LYS A 39 -20.49 33.82 -43.82
C LYS A 39 -20.51 33.79 -45.36
N ALA A 40 -20.12 32.65 -45.97
CA ALA A 40 -20.84 32.00 -47.09
C ALA A 40 -20.41 30.52 -47.29
N ARG A 41 -21.30 29.70 -47.87
CA ARG A 41 -21.14 28.28 -48.32
C ARG A 41 -21.68 28.19 -49.78
N PRO A 42 -21.50 27.09 -50.53
CA PRO A 42 -20.52 26.00 -50.44
C PRO A 42 -19.61 26.05 -51.71
N PRO A 43 -19.58 25.16 -52.75
CA PRO A 43 -20.12 23.81 -53.01
C PRO A 43 -19.02 22.69 -53.11
N LYS A 44 -19.42 21.51 -53.62
CA LYS A 44 -18.61 20.42 -54.25
C LYS A 44 -18.80 20.55 -55.78
N PRO A 45 -17.94 20.04 -56.71
CA PRO A 45 -17.78 18.58 -56.92
C PRO A 45 -16.48 18.02 -57.57
N GLN A 46 -16.32 16.70 -57.40
CA GLN A 46 -15.90 15.63 -58.34
C GLN A 46 -14.73 15.73 -59.35
N LEU A 47 -13.85 14.71 -59.23
CA LEU A 47 -13.32 13.76 -60.26
C LEU A 47 -12.46 14.21 -61.48
N VAL A 48 -11.35 13.44 -61.63
CA VAL A 48 -10.90 12.71 -62.85
C VAL A 48 -9.86 13.32 -63.83
N GLU A 49 -8.71 12.63 -63.86
CA GLU A 49 -7.87 12.24 -65.01
C GLU A 49 -7.18 13.27 -65.95
N SER A 50 -5.85 13.33 -65.80
CA SER A 50 -4.88 12.65 -66.71
C SER A 50 -3.97 13.44 -67.69
N LEU A 51 -2.87 12.73 -67.99
CA LEU A 51 -2.02 12.72 -69.20
C LEU A 51 -0.75 13.61 -69.34
N PHE A 52 0.34 12.87 -69.54
CA PHE A 52 1.54 13.11 -70.36
C PHE A 52 2.29 14.45 -70.28
N SER A 53 3.57 14.39 -69.91
CA SER A 53 4.65 14.07 -70.87
C SER A 53 6.02 14.08 -70.18
N GLY A 54 6.94 13.22 -70.60
CA GLY A 54 8.35 13.30 -70.20
C GLY A 54 9.24 13.49 -71.42
N ARG A 55 10.45 14.04 -71.29
CA ARG A 55 11.54 13.93 -72.29
C ARG A 55 12.92 14.38 -71.74
N TYR A 56 13.92 13.48 -71.86
CA TYR A 56 15.39 13.72 -71.99
C TYR A 56 16.13 14.35 -70.76
N SER A 57 17.43 14.12 -70.47
CA SER A 57 18.42 13.10 -70.87
C SER A 57 19.62 13.10 -69.88
N ALA A 58 20.44 12.05 -69.90
CA ALA A 58 21.58 11.84 -68.97
C ALA A 58 22.81 12.75 -69.24
N PRO A 59 23.84 12.72 -68.35
CA PRO A 59 24.88 11.70 -68.55
C PRO A 59 25.28 10.91 -67.28
N VAL A 60 25.75 9.68 -67.51
CA VAL A 60 26.32 8.77 -66.51
C VAL A 60 27.83 8.98 -66.43
N LEU A 61 28.39 9.07 -65.22
CA LEU A 61 29.83 9.09 -64.97
C LEU A 61 30.26 7.76 -64.37
N SER A 62 30.94 6.92 -65.17
CA SER A 62 31.37 5.59 -64.74
C SER A 62 32.68 5.64 -63.94
N LEU A 63 32.67 5.14 -62.71
CA LEU A 63 33.88 4.82 -61.95
C LEU A 63 34.06 3.31 -61.86
N LYS A 64 35.26 2.82 -62.18
CA LYS A 64 35.59 1.39 -62.31
C LYS A 64 35.76 0.69 -60.94
N PRO A 65 35.51 -0.63 -60.85
CA PRO A 65 35.58 -1.38 -59.60
C PRO A 65 36.99 -1.93 -59.34
N PRO A 66 37.81 -1.26 -58.52
CA PRO A 66 38.36 -1.98 -57.36
C PRO A 66 38.37 -1.19 -56.05
N ALA A 67 38.33 0.14 -56.09
CA ALA A 67 38.57 0.99 -54.91
C ALA A 67 37.48 0.88 -53.82
N LEU A 68 36.22 0.67 -54.21
CA LEU A 68 35.10 0.64 -53.26
C LEU A 68 35.07 -0.61 -52.37
N ARG A 69 35.63 -1.74 -52.82
CA ARG A 69 35.74 -2.97 -52.01
C ARG A 69 36.82 -2.85 -50.92
N VAL A 70 37.86 -2.06 -51.14
CA VAL A 70 38.92 -1.82 -50.14
C VAL A 70 38.40 -0.90 -49.03
N LEU A 71 37.65 0.15 -49.35
CA LEU A 71 37.08 1.06 -48.34
C LEU A 71 35.98 0.41 -47.50
N ILE A 72 35.08 -0.38 -48.10
CA ILE A 72 34.05 -1.12 -47.34
C ILE A 72 34.69 -2.25 -46.51
N GLY A 73 35.74 -2.89 -47.04
CA GLY A 73 36.54 -3.88 -46.30
C GLY A 73 37.27 -3.28 -45.10
N LEU A 74 37.94 -2.13 -45.25
CA LEU A 74 38.59 -1.45 -44.14
C LEU A 74 37.59 -0.97 -43.09
N PHE A 75 36.41 -0.46 -43.48
CA PHE A 75 35.41 -0.03 -42.49
C PHE A 75 34.90 -1.21 -41.65
N TRP A 76 34.65 -2.37 -42.27
CA TRP A 76 34.26 -3.60 -41.55
C TRP A 76 35.38 -4.20 -40.71
N VAL A 77 36.64 -4.13 -41.15
CA VAL A 77 37.79 -4.64 -40.38
C VAL A 77 38.13 -3.70 -39.21
N LEU A 78 38.00 -2.38 -39.35
CA LEU A 78 38.14 -1.43 -38.25
C LEU A 78 36.97 -1.46 -37.25
N SER A 79 35.78 -1.91 -37.65
CA SER A 79 34.66 -2.16 -36.71
C SER A 79 34.68 -3.54 -36.05
N LEU A 80 35.61 -4.43 -36.40
CA LEU A 80 35.73 -5.78 -35.84
C LEU A 80 36.93 -5.97 -34.90
N THR A 81 37.73 -4.93 -34.66
CA THR A 81 38.89 -5.00 -33.74
C THR A 81 38.95 -3.83 -32.74
N VAL A 82 37.86 -3.58 -32.02
CA VAL A 82 37.87 -3.27 -30.57
C VAL A 82 36.53 -3.72 -29.98
N CYS A 83 36.40 -5.01 -29.68
CA CYS A 83 35.60 -5.42 -28.52
C CYS A 83 36.38 -4.99 -27.27
N ARG A 84 36.32 -3.70 -26.92
CA ARG A 84 36.76 -3.27 -25.59
C ARG A 84 35.79 -3.94 -24.63
N GLN A 85 36.25 -4.97 -23.94
CA GLN A 85 35.67 -5.35 -22.66
C GLN A 85 35.53 -4.04 -21.88
N ALA A 86 34.31 -3.74 -21.40
CA ALA A 86 34.11 -2.58 -20.55
C ALA A 86 35.14 -2.67 -19.42
N PRO A 87 35.90 -1.60 -19.13
CA PRO A 87 36.97 -1.68 -18.14
C PRO A 87 36.37 -2.21 -16.83
N GLN A 88 36.91 -3.35 -16.39
CA GLN A 88 36.45 -4.01 -15.18
C GLN A 88 36.71 -3.05 -14.02
N VAL A 89 35.64 -2.72 -13.30
CA VAL A 89 35.73 -1.76 -12.20
C VAL A 89 36.44 -2.46 -11.04
N ASP A 90 37.62 -1.96 -10.71
CA ASP A 90 38.46 -2.48 -9.63
C ASP A 90 37.96 -1.92 -8.30
N LEU A 91 36.99 -2.62 -7.69
CA LEU A 91 36.51 -2.32 -6.34
C LEU A 91 37.33 -3.13 -5.31
N PRO A 92 37.68 -2.55 -4.15
CA PRO A 92 38.27 -3.32 -3.06
C PRO A 92 37.34 -4.49 -2.67
N PRO A 93 37.85 -5.73 -2.58
CA PRO A 93 37.03 -6.87 -2.21
C PRO A 93 36.54 -6.76 -0.76
N LEU A 94 35.42 -7.41 -0.44
CA LEU A 94 34.94 -7.48 0.95
C LEU A 94 36.03 -8.07 1.88
N PRO A 95 36.19 -7.53 3.10
CA PRO A 95 37.03 -8.19 4.10
C PRO A 95 36.43 -9.55 4.46
N THR A 96 37.27 -10.56 4.66
CA THR A 96 36.85 -11.93 4.99
C THR A 96 37.47 -12.46 6.29
N GLN A 97 38.26 -11.63 6.99
CA GLN A 97 38.92 -11.98 8.25
C GLN A 97 38.69 -10.87 9.30
N VAL A 98 38.43 -11.30 10.53
CA VAL A 98 38.33 -10.43 11.72
C VAL A 98 39.75 -9.98 12.11
N SER A 99 39.94 -8.70 12.46
CA SER A 99 41.23 -8.23 12.99
C SER A 99 41.45 -8.71 14.43
N GLU A 100 42.70 -8.92 14.85
CA GLU A 100 43.05 -9.26 16.24
C GLU A 100 42.60 -8.20 17.28
N GLN A 101 42.20 -7.00 16.83
CA GLN A 101 41.73 -5.90 17.68
C GLN A 101 40.20 -5.75 17.74
N GLU A 102 39.43 -6.60 17.05
CA GLU A 102 37.97 -6.48 16.92
C GLU A 102 37.23 -7.60 17.67
N THR A 103 36.16 -7.25 18.40
CA THR A 103 35.26 -8.25 19.02
C THR A 103 34.59 -9.08 17.91
N PRO A 104 34.80 -10.41 17.84
CA PRO A 104 34.26 -11.18 16.72
C PRO A 104 32.74 -11.30 16.78
N LEU A 105 32.06 -10.75 15.77
CA LEU A 105 30.76 -11.29 15.37
C LEU A 105 30.97 -12.75 14.94
N ALA A 106 30.13 -13.67 15.42
CA ALA A 106 30.24 -15.08 15.09
C ALA A 106 29.94 -15.29 13.60
N VAL A 107 30.99 -15.49 12.79
CA VAL A 107 30.91 -15.69 11.33
C VAL A 107 30.17 -17.01 11.05
N THR A 108 28.86 -16.91 10.97
CA THR A 108 27.93 -18.04 10.84
C THR A 108 26.82 -17.67 9.86
N PRO A 109 26.18 -18.65 9.20
CA PRO A 109 25.04 -18.40 8.33
C PRO A 109 23.91 -17.64 9.04
N ALA A 110 23.63 -17.98 10.31
CA ALA A 110 22.60 -17.31 11.11
C ALA A 110 22.91 -15.84 11.39
N ALA A 111 24.17 -15.50 11.72
CA ALA A 111 24.59 -14.12 11.90
C ALA A 111 24.51 -13.31 10.58
N ALA A 112 24.92 -13.91 9.46
CA ALA A 112 24.76 -13.29 8.15
C ALA A 112 23.27 -13.04 7.83
N GLN A 113 22.38 -13.98 8.15
CA GLN A 113 20.95 -13.79 7.94
C GLN A 113 20.35 -12.68 8.83
N ALA A 114 20.79 -12.56 10.08
CA ALA A 114 20.38 -11.46 10.95
C ALA A 114 20.77 -10.09 10.38
N ILE A 115 21.96 -9.98 9.76
CA ILE A 115 22.42 -8.77 9.07
C ILE A 115 21.60 -8.51 7.80
N ILE A 116 21.35 -9.54 6.97
CA ILE A 116 20.48 -9.42 5.78
C ILE A 116 19.08 -8.95 6.18
N ASP A 117 18.54 -9.43 7.29
CA ASP A 117 17.24 -9.01 7.80
C ASP A 117 17.28 -7.54 8.26
N ALA A 118 18.20 -7.18 9.15
CA ALA A 118 18.29 -5.84 9.74
C ALA A 118 18.79 -4.73 8.79
N ARG A 119 19.42 -5.08 7.65
CA ARG A 119 20.03 -4.12 6.70
C ARG A 119 19.44 -4.15 5.30
N CYS A 120 18.97 -5.31 4.84
CA CYS A 120 18.52 -5.49 3.46
C CYS A 120 17.01 -5.73 3.35
N VAL A 121 16.42 -6.59 4.19
CA VAL A 121 14.97 -6.93 4.15
C VAL A 121 14.09 -5.69 4.40
N VAL A 122 14.56 -4.76 5.22
CA VAL A 122 13.98 -3.40 5.43
C VAL A 122 13.78 -2.58 4.15
N CYS A 123 14.39 -2.95 3.02
CA CYS A 123 14.11 -2.38 1.69
C CYS A 123 13.73 -3.44 0.63
N HIS A 124 14.09 -4.71 0.87
CA HIS A 124 13.98 -5.83 -0.08
C HIS A 124 12.93 -6.86 0.38
N ALA A 125 11.69 -6.41 0.57
CA ALA A 125 10.56 -7.26 0.93
C ALA A 125 9.26 -6.88 0.20
N CYS A 126 8.34 -7.84 0.07
CA CYS A 126 7.05 -7.72 -0.66
C CYS A 126 7.23 -7.37 -2.15
N TYR A 127 6.13 -7.12 -2.88
CA TYR A 127 6.12 -6.62 -4.26
C TYR A 127 6.71 -5.21 -4.42
N ASP A 128 6.87 -4.50 -3.30
CA ASP A 128 7.47 -3.17 -3.24
C ASP A 128 9.00 -3.20 -3.50
N ALA A 129 9.63 -4.36 -3.25
CA ALA A 129 11.07 -4.56 -3.33
C ALA A 129 11.66 -4.14 -4.69
N PRO A 130 12.72 -3.30 -4.71
CA PRO A 130 13.39 -2.90 -5.94
C PRO A 130 13.82 -4.10 -6.79
N CYS A 131 13.57 -4.04 -8.10
CA CYS A 131 13.89 -5.11 -9.05
C CYS A 131 13.29 -6.49 -8.67
N GLN A 132 12.17 -6.53 -7.94
CA GLN A 132 11.61 -7.76 -7.35
C GLN A 132 12.60 -8.59 -6.51
N LEU A 133 13.72 -7.99 -6.07
CA LEU A 133 14.71 -8.68 -5.25
C LEU A 133 14.19 -8.74 -3.82
N VAL A 134 13.63 -9.88 -3.44
CA VAL A 134 13.05 -10.11 -2.10
C VAL A 134 14.02 -10.99 -1.33
N LEU A 135 14.59 -10.48 -0.24
CA LEU A 135 15.64 -11.14 0.54
C LEU A 135 15.13 -11.80 1.83
N SER A 136 13.84 -11.64 2.13
CA SER A 136 13.19 -12.12 3.36
C SER A 136 13.01 -13.64 3.43
N SER A 137 13.38 -14.41 2.40
CA SER A 137 13.46 -15.87 2.47
C SER A 137 14.59 -16.40 1.59
N GLU A 138 15.01 -17.64 1.83
CA GLU A 138 16.02 -18.34 1.04
C GLU A 138 15.60 -18.46 -0.44
N GLU A 139 14.35 -18.82 -0.71
CA GLU A 139 13.80 -18.92 -2.07
C GLU A 139 13.74 -17.56 -2.76
N GLY A 140 13.56 -16.48 -2.00
CA GLY A 140 13.68 -15.10 -2.49
C GLY A 140 15.11 -14.75 -2.91
N GLN A 141 16.09 -15.09 -2.07
CA GLN A 141 17.52 -14.91 -2.35
C GLN A 141 17.97 -15.73 -3.58
N GLN A 142 17.58 -17.01 -3.67
CA GLN A 142 17.87 -17.89 -4.80
C GLN A 142 17.17 -17.48 -6.10
N ARG A 143 15.90 -17.03 -6.02
CA ARG A 143 15.18 -16.45 -7.16
C ARG A 143 15.94 -15.27 -7.75
N GLY A 144 16.51 -14.41 -6.90
CA GLY A 144 17.21 -13.21 -7.33
C GLY A 144 16.28 -12.12 -7.86
N ALA A 145 16.77 -11.33 -8.82
CA ALA A 145 16.13 -10.09 -9.26
C ALA A 145 15.52 -10.20 -10.67
N SER A 146 14.61 -9.30 -11.02
CA SER A 146 14.07 -9.13 -12.37
C SER A 146 13.90 -7.66 -12.73
N LYS A 147 13.97 -7.35 -14.02
CA LYS A 147 13.76 -5.99 -14.56
C LYS A 147 12.28 -5.61 -14.72
N LYS A 148 11.38 -6.57 -14.52
CA LYS A 148 9.92 -6.36 -14.65
C LYS A 148 9.38 -5.74 -13.37
N ALA A 149 8.60 -4.67 -13.48
CA ALA A 149 7.88 -4.11 -12.34
C ALA A 149 6.60 -4.94 -12.03
N VAL A 150 6.27 -5.10 -10.75
CA VAL A 150 4.99 -5.69 -10.32
C VAL A 150 3.88 -4.64 -10.44
N TYR A 151 4.08 -3.49 -9.79
CA TYR A 151 3.25 -2.29 -9.97
C TYR A 151 3.67 -1.56 -11.24
N ASP A 152 2.79 -1.55 -12.24
CA ASP A 152 3.03 -1.03 -13.59
C ASP A 152 1.72 -0.45 -14.10
N ALA A 153 1.56 0.86 -13.98
CA ALA A 153 0.32 1.57 -14.32
C ALA A 153 0.14 1.74 -15.85
N ASP A 154 1.20 1.56 -16.64
CA ASP A 154 1.15 1.67 -18.10
C ASP A 154 0.78 0.33 -18.78
N ARG A 155 0.53 -0.71 -17.98
CA ARG A 155 0.33 -2.08 -18.46
C ARG A 155 -0.99 -2.28 -19.21
N LEU A 156 -0.89 -2.45 -20.53
CA LEU A 156 -2.04 -2.72 -21.42
C LEU A 156 -2.59 -4.16 -21.35
N ARG A 157 -1.78 -5.14 -20.92
CA ARG A 157 -2.15 -6.57 -20.87
C ARG A 157 -1.70 -7.20 -19.56
N PRO A 158 -2.50 -8.06 -18.91
CA PRO A 158 -2.12 -8.69 -17.65
C PRO A 158 -0.75 -9.41 -17.73
N ALA A 159 0.07 -9.23 -16.71
CA ALA A 159 1.33 -9.94 -16.54
C ALA A 159 1.11 -11.38 -16.03
N LYS A 160 2.12 -12.23 -16.22
CA LYS A 160 2.21 -13.51 -15.52
C LYS A 160 2.60 -13.25 -14.06
N PRO A 161 1.86 -13.79 -13.07
CA PRO A 161 2.22 -13.66 -11.65
C PRO A 161 3.62 -14.19 -11.32
N SER A 162 4.30 -13.52 -10.40
CA SER A 162 5.68 -13.79 -9.96
C SER A 162 5.81 -13.88 -8.43
N ARG A 163 4.79 -14.41 -7.77
CA ARG A 163 4.67 -14.55 -6.31
C ARG A 163 5.59 -15.66 -5.81
N LEU A 164 6.41 -15.35 -4.78
CA LEU A 164 7.24 -16.36 -4.12
C LEU A 164 6.37 -17.47 -3.53
N PHE A 165 6.95 -18.68 -3.41
CA PHE A 165 6.31 -19.91 -2.89
C PHE A 165 5.10 -20.45 -3.67
N VAL A 166 4.56 -19.68 -4.62
CA VAL A 166 3.30 -19.96 -5.32
C VAL A 166 3.53 -20.20 -6.82
N ASP A 167 4.11 -19.24 -7.54
CA ASP A 167 4.10 -19.31 -9.01
C ASP A 167 5.26 -20.10 -9.61
N ALA A 168 6.31 -20.40 -8.85
CA ALA A 168 7.39 -21.31 -9.24
C ALA A 168 8.07 -21.91 -8.00
N SER A 169 8.57 -23.13 -8.17
CA SER A 169 9.10 -24.02 -7.14
C SER A 169 10.62 -24.21 -7.19
N THR A 170 11.28 -23.87 -8.30
CA THR A 170 12.73 -24.01 -8.48
C THR A 170 13.40 -22.78 -9.07
N THR A 171 14.68 -22.58 -8.78
CA THR A 171 15.52 -21.53 -9.37
C THR A 171 15.49 -21.57 -10.90
N ARG A 172 15.49 -22.76 -11.51
CA ARG A 172 15.39 -22.95 -12.97
C ARG A 172 14.10 -22.37 -13.55
N GLU A 173 12.95 -22.58 -12.89
CA GLU A 173 11.67 -22.01 -13.30
C GLU A 173 11.67 -20.48 -13.19
N TRP A 174 12.35 -19.92 -12.19
CA TRP A 174 12.55 -18.48 -12.07
C TRP A 174 13.43 -17.90 -13.20
N ARG A 175 14.52 -18.58 -13.59
CA ARG A 175 15.32 -18.17 -14.76
C ARG A 175 14.50 -18.14 -16.05
N GLN A 176 13.60 -19.13 -16.25
CA GLN A 176 12.65 -19.15 -17.37
C GLN A 176 11.60 -18.03 -17.35
N ARG A 177 11.50 -17.27 -16.25
CA ARG A 177 10.59 -16.13 -16.07
C ARG A 177 11.29 -14.77 -16.18
N ASP A 178 12.55 -14.75 -16.66
CA ASP A 178 13.44 -13.60 -16.75
C ASP A 178 13.83 -13.00 -15.38
N PHE A 179 14.02 -13.86 -14.38
CA PHE A 179 14.82 -13.53 -13.20
C PHE A 179 16.28 -13.89 -13.43
N PHE A 180 17.21 -13.16 -12.82
CA PHE A 180 18.64 -13.40 -12.87
C PHE A 180 19.23 -13.55 -11.46
N ALA A 181 20.30 -14.34 -11.36
CA ALA A 181 20.97 -14.62 -10.08
C ALA A 181 21.59 -13.35 -9.47
N VAL A 182 21.58 -13.28 -8.14
CA VAL A 182 22.29 -12.26 -7.36
C VAL A 182 23.39 -12.86 -6.47
N LEU A 183 23.24 -14.13 -6.10
CA LEU A 183 24.24 -15.00 -5.48
C LEU A 183 24.96 -15.82 -6.57
N GLN A 184 26.03 -16.52 -6.20
CA GLN A 184 26.68 -17.50 -7.07
C GLN A 184 25.72 -18.65 -7.45
N GLU A 185 25.84 -19.17 -8.68
CA GLU A 185 25.19 -20.42 -9.10
C GLU A 185 26.24 -21.53 -9.24
N ASP A 186 25.85 -22.77 -8.98
CA ASP A 186 26.74 -23.94 -9.01
C ASP A 186 27.54 -24.02 -10.33
N ASN A 187 28.87 -24.15 -10.22
CA ASN A 187 29.83 -24.23 -11.33
C ASN A 187 30.01 -22.94 -12.15
N SER A 188 29.78 -21.77 -11.56
CA SER A 188 30.10 -20.47 -12.17
C SER A 188 31.22 -19.74 -11.42
N ASP A 189 32.34 -19.44 -12.12
CA ASP A 189 33.40 -18.54 -11.63
C ASP A 189 33.02 -17.04 -11.70
N SER A 190 31.77 -16.72 -12.07
CA SER A 190 31.32 -15.33 -12.23
C SER A 190 31.17 -14.64 -10.86
N PRO A 191 31.55 -13.36 -10.72
CA PRO A 191 31.37 -12.62 -9.48
C PRO A 191 29.89 -12.40 -9.16
N GLU A 192 29.56 -12.44 -7.87
CA GLU A 192 28.19 -12.35 -7.37
C GLU A 192 27.69 -10.91 -7.34
N LEU A 193 26.48 -10.65 -7.81
CA LEU A 193 25.95 -9.28 -7.83
C LEU A 193 25.75 -8.70 -6.42
N LEU A 194 25.31 -9.51 -5.46
CA LEU A 194 25.17 -9.05 -4.07
C LEU A 194 26.52 -8.61 -3.48
N ARG A 195 27.58 -9.39 -3.72
CA ARG A 195 28.94 -9.04 -3.29
C ARG A 195 29.41 -7.74 -3.93
N LEU A 196 29.28 -7.61 -5.25
CA LEU A 196 29.65 -6.42 -6.01
C LEU A 196 28.92 -5.15 -5.52
N MET A 197 27.64 -5.26 -5.18
CA MET A 197 26.86 -4.13 -4.64
C MET A 197 27.30 -3.73 -3.22
N LEU A 198 27.71 -4.68 -2.37
CA LEU A 198 28.28 -4.41 -1.05
C LEU A 198 29.69 -3.80 -1.16
N GLU A 199 30.53 -4.30 -2.07
CA GLU A 199 31.87 -3.74 -2.35
C GLU A 199 31.76 -2.29 -2.84
N LEU A 200 30.78 -1.98 -3.69
CA LEU A 200 30.51 -0.61 -4.15
C LEU A 200 30.10 0.32 -3.01
N GLY A 201 29.26 -0.16 -2.09
CA GLY A 201 28.79 0.61 -0.93
C GLY A 201 29.90 0.85 0.10
N ALA A 202 30.74 -0.15 0.35
CA ALA A 202 31.92 -0.04 1.22
C ALA A 202 32.98 0.90 0.63
N ALA A 203 33.15 0.91 -0.70
CA ALA A 203 34.11 1.78 -1.39
C ALA A 203 33.65 3.24 -1.50
N ASN A 204 32.33 3.50 -1.51
CA ASN A 204 31.74 4.84 -1.71
C ASN A 204 30.70 5.19 -0.62
N PRO A 205 31.11 5.24 0.67
CA PRO A 205 30.19 5.58 1.75
C PRO A 205 29.72 7.04 1.64
N PRO A 206 28.45 7.35 1.98
CA PRO A 206 27.96 8.72 1.91
C PRO A 206 28.57 9.62 3.00
N PRO A 207 28.53 10.96 2.83
CA PRO A 207 29.05 11.89 3.83
C PRO A 207 28.31 11.77 5.17
N LYS A 208 29.04 11.47 6.25
CA LYS A 208 28.49 11.22 7.58
C LYS A 208 27.63 12.39 8.09
N GLY A 209 26.41 12.10 8.55
CA GLY A 209 25.50 13.08 9.15
C GLY A 209 25.01 14.20 8.22
N GLN A 210 25.24 14.11 6.90
CA GLN A 210 24.84 15.15 5.94
C GLN A 210 23.71 14.67 5.02
N LYS A 211 22.87 15.60 4.58
CA LYS A 211 21.88 15.36 3.52
C LYS A 211 22.57 14.76 2.29
N LEU A 212 22.02 13.66 1.76
CA LEU A 212 22.54 13.00 0.56
C LEU A 212 22.46 13.95 -0.65
N PRO A 213 23.46 13.91 -1.57
CA PRO A 213 23.42 14.62 -2.83
C PRO A 213 22.16 14.35 -3.68
N ALA A 214 21.69 15.38 -4.41
CA ALA A 214 20.42 15.35 -5.13
C ALA A 214 20.37 14.40 -6.36
N ASP A 215 21.51 13.87 -6.78
CA ASP A 215 21.64 12.80 -7.78
C ASP A 215 21.34 11.40 -7.20
N VAL A 216 21.45 11.22 -5.87
CA VAL A 216 20.99 10.00 -5.18
C VAL A 216 19.46 9.98 -5.13
N LYS A 217 18.83 9.34 -6.11
CA LYS A 217 17.37 9.26 -6.21
C LYS A 217 16.80 8.24 -5.23
N LEU A 218 16.07 8.74 -4.23
CA LEU A 218 15.37 7.91 -3.22
C LEU A 218 13.89 7.71 -3.51
N GLU A 219 13.27 8.55 -4.35
CA GLU A 219 11.85 8.50 -4.71
C GLU A 219 11.38 7.10 -5.09
N ILE A 220 10.23 6.66 -4.55
CA ILE A 220 9.68 5.32 -4.81
C ILE A 220 9.23 5.11 -6.27
N GLY A 221 8.87 6.19 -6.97
CA GLY A 221 8.50 6.18 -8.39
C GLY A 221 9.68 6.27 -9.35
N ARG A 222 10.93 6.29 -8.86
CA ARG A 222 12.11 6.44 -9.72
C ARG A 222 12.26 5.26 -10.69
N PRO A 223 12.78 5.48 -11.91
CA PRO A 223 13.25 4.40 -12.76
C PRO A 223 14.28 3.55 -12.02
N LEU A 224 14.02 2.26 -11.88
CA LEU A 224 14.93 1.34 -11.20
C LEU A 224 16.02 0.85 -12.16
N SER A 225 17.28 1.00 -11.75
CA SER A 225 18.42 0.41 -12.45
C SER A 225 18.70 -0.97 -11.85
N CYS A 226 18.44 -2.01 -12.63
CA CYS A 226 18.52 -3.42 -12.24
C CYS A 226 19.65 -4.11 -13.05
N PRO A 227 20.93 -3.89 -12.70
CA PRO A 227 22.06 -4.44 -13.45
C PRO A 227 22.13 -5.96 -13.31
N THR A 228 22.60 -6.64 -14.35
CA THR A 228 23.18 -7.99 -14.22
C THR A 228 24.68 -7.88 -13.98
N VAL A 229 25.36 -8.96 -13.59
CA VAL A 229 26.83 -9.00 -13.42
C VAL A 229 27.58 -8.41 -14.63
N ASN A 230 27.16 -8.79 -15.85
CA ASN A 230 27.77 -8.28 -17.10
C ASN A 230 27.55 -6.78 -17.34
N GLN A 231 26.57 -6.17 -16.69
CA GLN A 231 26.26 -4.73 -16.79
C GLN A 231 26.81 -3.92 -15.60
N PHE A 232 27.37 -4.59 -14.59
CA PHE A 232 27.79 -3.94 -13.35
C PHE A 232 28.87 -2.86 -13.58
N GLY A 233 29.81 -3.10 -14.49
CA GLY A 233 30.83 -2.08 -14.82
C GLY A 233 30.27 -0.81 -15.46
N GLU A 234 29.09 -0.86 -16.09
CA GLU A 234 28.35 0.30 -16.58
C GLU A 234 27.58 0.96 -15.43
N TYR A 235 26.88 0.16 -14.63
CA TYR A 235 26.16 0.60 -13.44
C TYR A 235 27.02 1.46 -12.49
N VAL A 236 28.26 1.06 -12.18
CA VAL A 236 29.12 1.84 -11.27
C VAL A 236 29.50 3.21 -11.85
N ARG A 237 29.64 3.34 -13.18
CA ARG A 237 29.97 4.63 -13.81
C ARG A 237 28.80 5.62 -13.75
N ASP A 238 27.59 5.10 -13.92
CA ASP A 238 26.37 5.90 -13.95
C ASP A 238 25.79 6.13 -12.53
N HIS A 239 26.13 5.25 -11.59
CA HIS A 239 25.66 5.23 -10.20
C HIS A 239 26.80 4.92 -9.21
N PRO A 240 27.79 5.82 -9.02
CA PRO A 240 28.93 5.57 -8.12
C PRO A 240 28.51 5.41 -6.64
N MET A 241 27.43 6.06 -6.22
CA MET A 241 26.79 5.86 -4.90
C MET A 241 25.65 4.81 -4.93
N GLY A 242 25.61 3.96 -5.96
CA GLY A 242 24.61 2.90 -6.16
C GLY A 242 24.81 1.63 -5.33
N GLY A 243 25.82 1.61 -4.45
CA GLY A 243 26.12 0.47 -3.60
C GLY A 243 25.08 0.20 -2.52
N MET A 244 25.20 -0.93 -1.85
CA MET A 244 24.33 -1.34 -0.74
C MET A 244 25.04 -1.23 0.61
N PRO A 245 24.35 -0.82 1.69
CA PRO A 245 22.95 -0.38 1.72
C PRO A 245 22.76 1.01 1.06
N TYR A 246 21.71 1.14 0.23
CA TYR A 246 21.58 2.24 -0.72
C TYR A 246 21.23 3.57 -0.05
N GLY A 247 22.15 4.52 -0.12
CA GLY A 247 21.98 5.87 0.41
C GLY A 247 21.69 5.86 1.91
N THR A 248 22.39 5.05 2.69
CA THR A 248 22.33 5.07 4.17
C THR A 248 23.74 5.03 4.76
N ALA A 249 23.85 5.13 6.09
CA ALA A 249 25.07 4.84 6.82
C ALA A 249 25.68 3.51 6.36
N PRO A 250 27.01 3.43 6.21
CA PRO A 250 27.69 2.22 5.76
C PRO A 250 27.55 1.11 6.81
N LEU A 251 27.65 -0.14 6.36
CA LEU A 251 27.77 -1.28 7.28
C LEU A 251 29.07 -1.18 8.08
N SER A 252 29.03 -1.68 9.32
CA SER A 252 30.23 -1.84 10.12
C SER A 252 31.18 -2.86 9.48
N ARG A 253 32.47 -2.77 9.83
CA ARG A 253 33.49 -3.71 9.37
C ARG A 253 33.17 -5.16 9.75
N ALA A 254 32.62 -5.39 10.94
CA ALA A 254 32.27 -6.72 11.41
C ALA A 254 31.04 -7.32 10.67
N GLU A 255 30.08 -6.48 10.27
CA GLU A 255 28.99 -6.90 9.37
C GLU A 255 29.53 -7.26 7.97
N LEU A 256 30.41 -6.43 7.40
CA LEU A 256 31.04 -6.68 6.11
C LEU A 256 31.89 -7.97 6.12
N VAL A 257 32.63 -8.24 7.19
CA VAL A 257 33.37 -9.51 7.36
C VAL A 257 32.42 -10.71 7.40
N THR A 258 31.33 -10.60 8.15
CA THR A 258 30.33 -11.68 8.28
C THR A 258 29.67 -11.98 6.94
N LEU A 259 29.22 -10.94 6.21
CA LEU A 259 28.62 -11.08 4.88
C LEU A 259 29.63 -11.58 3.83
N GLY A 260 30.85 -11.05 3.82
CA GLY A 260 31.90 -11.45 2.87
C GLY A 260 32.31 -12.91 3.02
N ALA A 261 32.44 -13.40 4.26
CA ALA A 261 32.71 -14.81 4.54
C ALA A 261 31.51 -15.73 4.22
N TRP A 262 30.28 -15.28 4.50
CA TRP A 262 29.05 -16.02 4.15
C TRP A 262 28.88 -16.18 2.63
N LEU A 263 29.09 -15.10 1.86
CA LEU A 263 29.10 -15.12 0.40
C LEU A 263 30.21 -16.04 -0.13
N SER A 264 31.42 -15.93 0.41
CA SER A 264 32.55 -16.81 0.05
C SER A 264 32.32 -18.30 0.35
N ALA A 265 31.38 -18.62 1.25
CA ALA A 265 30.96 -19.99 1.56
C ALA A 265 29.79 -20.49 0.68
N GLY A 266 29.40 -19.73 -0.36
CA GLY A 266 28.27 -20.07 -1.24
C GLY A 266 26.91 -19.64 -0.69
N ALA A 267 26.87 -18.62 0.18
CA ALA A 267 25.65 -18.08 0.80
C ALA A 267 24.71 -19.16 1.44
N PRO A 268 25.24 -20.08 2.27
CA PRO A 268 24.43 -21.15 2.87
C PRO A 268 23.30 -20.58 3.74
N SER A 269 22.17 -21.29 3.80
CA SER A 269 21.00 -20.83 4.56
C SER A 269 21.30 -20.72 6.05
N GLY A 270 21.07 -19.52 6.60
CA GLY A 270 21.14 -19.24 8.03
C GLY A 270 19.80 -19.27 8.74
N ARG A 271 18.72 -19.55 8.01
CA ARG A 271 17.35 -19.52 8.54
C ARG A 271 17.08 -20.83 9.30
N PRO A 272 16.54 -20.77 10.53
CA PRO A 272 16.04 -21.97 11.18
C PRO A 272 14.86 -22.51 10.37
N THR A 273 14.83 -23.82 10.12
CA THR A 273 13.62 -24.48 9.59
C THR A 273 12.52 -24.36 10.64
N PRO A 274 11.43 -23.60 10.40
CA PRO A 274 10.38 -23.45 11.41
C PRO A 274 9.74 -24.81 11.65
N THR A 275 9.85 -25.27 12.89
CA THR A 275 9.26 -26.52 13.36
C THR A 275 8.17 -26.13 14.34
N ASN A 276 6.93 -26.53 14.06
CA ASN A 276 5.81 -26.28 14.97
C ASN A 276 6.12 -26.92 16.34
N SER A 277 5.74 -26.22 17.42
CA SER A 277 5.64 -26.88 18.73
C SER A 277 4.64 -28.06 18.64
N PRO A 278 4.70 -29.06 19.53
CA PRO A 278 3.67 -30.11 19.57
C PRO A 278 2.26 -29.54 19.76
N GLN A 279 2.12 -28.40 20.43
CA GLN A 279 0.85 -27.70 20.64
C GLN A 279 0.38 -27.00 19.35
N ALA A 280 1.23 -26.20 18.71
CA ALA A 280 0.92 -25.60 17.40
C ALA A 280 0.59 -26.66 16.35
N GLN A 281 1.29 -27.81 16.34
CA GLN A 281 1.01 -28.90 15.42
C GLN A 281 -0.36 -29.53 15.67
N ALA A 282 -0.73 -29.78 16.94
CA ALA A 282 -2.07 -30.25 17.29
C ALA A 282 -3.15 -29.22 16.91
N SER A 283 -2.90 -27.93 17.12
CA SER A 283 -3.80 -26.85 16.69
C SER A 283 -3.94 -26.78 15.16
N VAL A 284 -2.86 -26.97 14.39
CA VAL A 284 -2.91 -27.07 12.93
C VAL A 284 -3.82 -28.23 12.52
N GLU A 285 -3.66 -29.42 13.10
CA GLU A 285 -4.49 -30.58 12.80
C GLU A 285 -5.97 -30.36 13.14
N GLU A 286 -6.27 -29.69 14.26
CA GLU A 286 -7.62 -29.39 14.71
C GLU A 286 -8.35 -28.35 13.82
N TRP A 287 -7.61 -27.38 13.28
CA TRP A 287 -8.12 -26.37 12.36
C TRP A 287 -8.19 -26.87 10.91
N GLU A 288 -7.22 -27.70 10.46
CA GLU A 288 -7.33 -28.40 9.18
C GLU A 288 -8.50 -29.39 9.18
N ALA A 289 -8.80 -30.06 10.29
CA ALA A 289 -10.00 -30.89 10.40
C ALA A 289 -11.31 -30.08 10.26
N PHE A 290 -11.39 -28.92 10.91
CA PHE A 290 -12.54 -28.00 10.80
C PHE A 290 -12.74 -27.49 9.36
N LEU A 291 -11.66 -27.04 8.71
CA LEU A 291 -11.70 -26.50 7.35
C LEU A 291 -11.96 -27.55 6.26
N ASN A 292 -11.84 -28.85 6.57
CA ASN A 292 -12.03 -29.94 5.61
C ASN A 292 -13.21 -30.86 5.99
N GLY A 293 -14.20 -30.32 6.71
CA GLY A 293 -15.45 -31.04 7.04
C GLY A 293 -16.17 -31.58 5.78
N PRO A 294 -16.76 -32.79 5.84
CA PRO A 294 -17.26 -33.50 4.66
C PRO A 294 -18.62 -33.01 4.14
N SER A 295 -19.42 -32.33 4.97
CA SER A 295 -20.76 -31.89 4.57
C SER A 295 -20.70 -30.72 3.59
N LEU A 296 -21.79 -30.51 2.84
CA LEU A 296 -21.88 -29.36 1.95
C LEU A 296 -21.81 -28.03 2.72
N LYS A 297 -22.41 -27.95 3.91
CA LYS A 297 -22.40 -26.76 4.78
C LYS A 297 -20.98 -26.38 5.18
N GLU A 298 -20.21 -27.33 5.72
CA GLU A 298 -18.80 -27.13 6.10
C GLU A 298 -17.94 -26.71 4.89
N ARG A 299 -18.13 -27.34 3.73
CA ARG A 299 -17.37 -27.01 2.51
C ARG A 299 -17.65 -25.60 1.99
N VAL A 300 -18.91 -25.15 2.02
CA VAL A 300 -19.30 -23.78 1.63
C VAL A 300 -18.71 -22.75 2.60
N VAL A 301 -18.79 -23.01 3.90
CA VAL A 301 -18.20 -22.15 4.94
C VAL A 301 -16.68 -22.10 4.82
N SER A 302 -16.02 -23.23 4.60
CA SER A 302 -14.55 -23.27 4.46
C SER A 302 -14.07 -22.55 3.20
N ARG A 303 -14.86 -22.55 2.11
CA ARG A 303 -14.63 -21.69 0.94
C ARG A 303 -14.73 -20.21 1.31
N TYR A 304 -15.80 -19.81 2.01
CA TYR A 304 -15.99 -18.44 2.46
C TYR A 304 -14.84 -17.96 3.36
N LEU A 305 -14.43 -18.75 4.35
CA LEU A 305 -13.30 -18.44 5.23
C LEU A 305 -11.98 -18.36 4.48
N TYR A 306 -11.71 -19.28 3.55
CA TYR A 306 -10.50 -19.22 2.70
C TYR A 306 -10.44 -17.94 1.87
N GLU A 307 -11.54 -17.55 1.23
CA GLU A 307 -11.61 -16.31 0.46
C GLU A 307 -11.39 -15.06 1.32
N HIS A 308 -11.66 -15.13 2.62
CA HIS A 308 -11.42 -14.06 3.59
C HIS A 308 -10.06 -14.11 4.31
N TRP A 309 -9.37 -15.26 4.30
CA TRP A 309 -8.13 -15.49 5.06
C TRP A 309 -6.86 -15.69 4.20
N PHE A 310 -6.95 -15.83 2.87
CA PHE A 310 -5.82 -16.23 1.98
C PHE A 310 -4.54 -15.36 2.08
N GLN A 311 -4.64 -14.20 2.69
CA GLN A 311 -3.60 -13.17 2.86
C GLN A 311 -3.30 -12.83 4.32
N ALA A 312 -4.03 -13.43 5.26
CA ALA A 312 -3.78 -13.28 6.68
C ALA A 312 -2.48 -13.98 7.09
N HIS A 313 -1.81 -13.43 8.10
CA HIS A 313 -0.92 -14.18 8.97
C HIS A 313 -1.76 -14.74 10.11
N LEU A 314 -2.21 -15.97 9.95
CA LEU A 314 -2.94 -16.72 10.98
C LEU A 314 -1.96 -17.09 12.10
N TYR A 315 -2.38 -16.94 13.36
CA TYR A 315 -1.58 -17.35 14.52
C TYR A 315 -2.46 -17.96 15.59
N PHE A 316 -1.88 -18.80 16.46
CA PHE A 316 -2.59 -19.32 17.63
C PHE A 316 -2.39 -18.38 18.81
N GLU A 317 -3.46 -18.00 19.51
CA GLU A 317 -3.38 -17.06 20.65
C GLU A 317 -2.45 -17.54 21.78
N THR A 318 -2.18 -18.85 21.86
CA THR A 318 -1.22 -19.45 22.81
C THR A 318 0.25 -19.32 22.39
N GLU A 319 0.53 -18.93 21.15
CA GLU A 319 1.88 -18.75 20.59
C GLU A 319 1.96 -17.36 19.90
N PRO A 320 1.96 -16.25 20.68
CA PRO A 320 1.82 -14.89 20.15
C PRO A 320 3.01 -14.41 19.31
N GLU A 321 4.22 -14.94 19.50
CA GLU A 321 5.39 -14.65 18.63
C GLU A 321 5.42 -15.53 17.36
N GLY A 322 4.36 -16.32 17.12
CA GLY A 322 4.28 -17.32 16.05
C GLY A 322 4.70 -18.72 16.50
N PRO A 323 4.72 -19.70 15.57
CA PRO A 323 4.75 -19.52 14.12
C PRO A 323 3.45 -18.96 13.52
N PHE A 324 3.62 -18.17 12.46
CA PHE A 324 2.51 -17.65 11.66
C PHE A 324 2.23 -18.57 10.47
N PHE A 325 0.97 -18.63 10.01
CA PHE A 325 0.53 -19.50 8.93
C PHE A 325 -0.25 -18.72 7.86
N ARG A 326 -0.20 -19.21 6.62
CA ARG A 326 -1.15 -18.87 5.55
C ARG A 326 -2.09 -20.04 5.32
N ILE A 327 -3.37 -19.79 5.12
CA ILE A 327 -4.27 -20.80 4.57
C ILE A 327 -4.03 -20.96 3.07
N VAL A 328 -3.90 -22.19 2.60
CA VAL A 328 -3.67 -22.52 1.19
C VAL A 328 -4.59 -23.65 0.73
N ARG A 329 -4.96 -23.67 -0.55
CA ARG A 329 -5.55 -24.86 -1.18
C ARG A 329 -4.41 -25.79 -1.60
N SER A 330 -4.52 -27.08 -1.29
CA SER A 330 -3.48 -28.06 -1.57
C SER A 330 -4.02 -29.30 -2.29
N SER A 331 -3.24 -29.86 -3.22
CA SER A 331 -3.51 -31.16 -3.84
C SER A 331 -3.15 -32.35 -2.93
N THR A 332 -2.67 -32.12 -1.71
CA THR A 332 -2.30 -33.15 -0.73
C THR A 332 -3.02 -32.97 0.62
N ALA A 333 -3.51 -34.08 1.16
CA ALA A 333 -4.26 -34.15 2.41
C ALA A 333 -3.41 -33.82 3.66
N PRO A 334 -4.05 -33.49 4.80
CA PRO A 334 -3.40 -33.44 6.12
C PRO A 334 -2.47 -34.64 6.38
N GLY A 335 -1.35 -34.39 7.05
CA GLY A 335 -0.28 -35.37 7.26
C GLY A 335 0.66 -35.60 6.06
N GLN A 336 0.37 -35.05 4.88
CA GLN A 336 1.29 -35.05 3.72
C GLN A 336 1.92 -33.67 3.48
N PRO A 337 3.13 -33.60 2.89
CA PRO A 337 3.75 -32.34 2.48
C PRO A 337 2.81 -31.52 1.59
N ILE A 338 2.65 -30.23 1.90
CA ILE A 338 1.73 -29.32 1.21
C ILE A 338 2.20 -29.11 -0.24
N GLN A 339 1.31 -29.38 -1.19
CA GLN A 339 1.46 -29.01 -2.60
C GLN A 339 0.42 -27.92 -2.92
N GLU A 340 0.83 -26.66 -2.92
CA GLU A 340 -0.05 -25.48 -3.03
C GLU A 340 -0.61 -25.31 -4.46
N ILE A 341 -1.92 -25.12 -4.57
CA ILE A 341 -2.64 -24.91 -5.83
C ILE A 341 -2.61 -23.41 -6.16
N ALA A 342 -1.73 -23.02 -7.08
CA ALA A 342 -1.49 -21.64 -7.45
C ALA A 342 -2.57 -21.07 -8.40
N THR A 343 -3.65 -20.51 -7.84
CA THR A 343 -4.63 -19.69 -8.59
C THR A 343 -4.28 -18.21 -8.57
N ARG A 344 -4.87 -17.39 -9.44
CA ARG A 344 -4.57 -15.94 -9.51
C ARG A 344 -5.30 -15.16 -8.42
N ARG A 345 -6.56 -15.51 -8.16
CA ARG A 345 -7.43 -15.06 -7.05
C ARG A 345 -7.82 -16.24 -6.15
N PRO A 346 -8.23 -16.01 -4.89
CA PRO A 346 -8.72 -17.08 -4.01
C PRO A 346 -10.00 -17.76 -4.57
N TYR A 347 -10.90 -17.01 -5.20
CA TYR A 347 -12.14 -17.54 -5.76
C TYR A 347 -12.03 -18.10 -7.19
N ASP A 348 -10.85 -18.07 -7.81
CA ASP A 348 -10.65 -18.75 -9.10
C ASP A 348 -10.73 -20.28 -8.91
N ASP A 349 -11.17 -21.00 -9.95
CA ASP A 349 -11.23 -22.47 -10.00
C ASP A 349 -9.86 -23.11 -9.67
N PRO A 350 -9.77 -24.02 -8.70
CA PRO A 350 -8.52 -24.72 -8.36
C PRO A 350 -8.07 -25.74 -9.43
N GLY A 351 -8.85 -25.99 -10.49
CA GLY A 351 -8.53 -26.91 -11.58
C GLY A 351 -8.65 -28.39 -11.20
N THR A 352 -9.15 -28.70 -10.01
CA THR A 352 -9.32 -30.06 -9.48
C THR A 352 -10.56 -30.14 -8.59
N PRO A 353 -11.40 -31.18 -8.71
CA PRO A 353 -12.56 -31.38 -7.82
C PRO A 353 -12.16 -31.82 -6.40
N SER A 354 -10.89 -32.20 -6.18
CA SER A 354 -10.38 -32.67 -4.90
C SER A 354 -9.13 -31.89 -4.50
N PHE A 355 -9.22 -31.20 -3.37
CA PHE A 355 -8.15 -30.44 -2.72
C PHE A 355 -8.49 -30.30 -1.23
N TRP A 356 -7.53 -29.83 -0.44
CA TRP A 356 -7.67 -29.58 0.99
C TRP A 356 -7.27 -28.15 1.34
N TYR A 357 -7.94 -27.54 2.32
CA TYR A 357 -7.44 -26.32 2.95
C TYR A 357 -6.38 -26.70 3.99
N ARG A 358 -5.18 -26.13 3.86
CA ARG A 358 -4.00 -26.46 4.69
C ARG A 358 -3.40 -25.20 5.31
N LEU A 359 -2.80 -25.31 6.48
CA LEU A 359 -2.09 -24.21 7.14
C LEU A 359 -0.58 -24.33 6.85
N ARG A 360 -0.07 -23.47 5.97
CA ARG A 360 1.34 -23.44 5.56
C ARG A 360 2.11 -22.43 6.42
N PRO A 361 3.15 -22.81 7.17
CA PRO A 361 3.98 -21.88 7.92
C PRO A 361 4.58 -20.77 7.06
N VAL A 362 4.68 -19.56 7.62
CA VAL A 362 5.41 -18.43 7.03
C VAL A 362 6.89 -18.59 7.36
N THR A 363 7.69 -18.94 6.36
CA THR A 363 9.15 -19.15 6.47
C THR A 363 9.97 -17.87 6.24
N SER A 364 9.34 -16.81 5.75
CA SER A 364 9.99 -15.53 5.50
C SER A 364 10.05 -14.66 6.74
N THR A 365 11.11 -13.84 6.88
CA THR A 365 11.21 -12.79 7.89
C THR A 365 9.96 -11.90 7.85
N ILE A 366 9.35 -11.71 9.02
CA ILE A 366 8.15 -10.91 9.17
C ILE A 366 8.47 -9.43 8.95
N VAL A 367 7.77 -8.81 8.00
CA VAL A 367 7.83 -7.37 7.74
C VAL A 367 6.47 -6.75 8.03
N HIS A 368 6.43 -5.67 8.80
CA HIS A 368 5.19 -5.12 9.34
C HIS A 368 4.19 -4.74 8.23
N LYS A 369 4.67 -4.29 7.07
CA LYS A 369 3.85 -3.89 5.92
C LYS A 369 2.98 -4.98 5.30
N THR A 370 3.33 -6.27 5.48
CA THR A 370 2.49 -7.41 5.04
C THR A 370 1.93 -8.20 6.20
N HIS A 371 2.30 -7.86 7.44
CA HIS A 371 1.83 -8.57 8.62
C HIS A 371 0.43 -8.08 8.99
N THR A 372 -0.58 -8.80 8.48
CA THR A 372 -1.99 -8.56 8.80
C THR A 372 -2.50 -9.79 9.55
N LEU A 373 -2.66 -9.65 10.86
CA LEU A 373 -2.92 -10.75 11.79
C LEU A 373 -4.40 -11.17 11.79
N TYR A 374 -4.65 -12.47 11.95
CA TYR A 374 -5.97 -12.97 12.32
C TYR A 374 -5.82 -14.11 13.35
N PRO A 375 -6.41 -13.97 14.55
CA PRO A 375 -6.22 -14.94 15.63
C PRO A 375 -7.03 -16.23 15.43
N LEU A 376 -6.41 -17.35 15.77
CA LEU A 376 -7.04 -18.67 15.84
C LEU A 376 -7.01 -19.17 17.29
N SER A 377 -8.18 -19.52 17.83
CA SER A 377 -8.32 -20.09 19.17
C SER A 377 -9.59 -20.94 19.28
N PRO A 378 -9.72 -21.79 20.32
CA PRO A 378 -10.94 -22.56 20.55
C PRO A 378 -12.20 -21.67 20.62
N THR A 379 -12.09 -20.49 21.24
CA THR A 379 -13.17 -19.48 21.28
C THR A 379 -13.52 -18.98 19.88
N LYS A 380 -12.53 -18.63 19.05
CA LYS A 380 -12.78 -18.21 17.66
C LYS A 380 -13.42 -19.34 16.83
N LYS A 381 -12.98 -20.59 17.01
CA LYS A 381 -13.56 -21.76 16.34
C LYS A 381 -15.01 -22.01 16.76
N ALA A 382 -15.33 -21.90 18.05
CA ALA A 382 -16.69 -21.99 18.57
C ALA A 382 -17.58 -20.90 17.98
N ARG A 383 -17.12 -19.65 17.96
CA ARG A 383 -17.84 -18.52 17.34
C ARG A 383 -18.11 -18.71 15.84
N LEU A 384 -17.14 -19.22 15.08
CA LEU A 384 -17.37 -19.57 13.67
C LEU A 384 -18.37 -20.72 13.50
N THR A 385 -18.37 -21.67 14.44
CA THR A 385 -19.31 -22.81 14.44
C THR A 385 -20.74 -22.33 14.73
N GLU A 386 -20.92 -21.48 15.75
CA GLU A 386 -22.19 -20.80 16.09
C GLU A 386 -22.74 -20.04 14.87
N LEU A 387 -21.96 -19.10 14.33
CA LEU A 387 -22.38 -18.22 13.24
C LEU A 387 -22.72 -18.99 11.96
N PHE A 388 -21.90 -19.97 11.57
CA PHE A 388 -22.00 -20.57 10.23
C PHE A 388 -22.52 -22.00 10.18
N LEU A 389 -22.29 -22.84 11.19
CA LEU A 389 -22.63 -24.27 11.15
C LEU A 389 -23.89 -24.60 11.96
N GLU A 390 -24.06 -23.97 13.11
CA GLU A 390 -25.23 -24.17 14.01
C GLU A 390 -26.42 -23.28 13.62
N SER A 391 -26.20 -22.17 12.92
CA SER A 391 -27.28 -21.30 12.42
C SER A 391 -28.22 -22.00 11.43
N GLU A 392 -29.50 -21.64 11.47
CA GLU A 392 -30.59 -22.28 10.72
C GLU A 392 -30.56 -21.98 9.21
N TRP A 393 -29.75 -22.74 8.48
CA TRP A 393 -29.73 -22.80 7.02
C TRP A 393 -29.17 -24.14 6.53
N SER A 394 -29.44 -24.47 5.26
CA SER A 394 -28.94 -25.68 4.58
C SER A 394 -28.63 -25.36 3.12
N PRO A 395 -27.37 -25.47 2.66
CA PRO A 395 -27.04 -25.24 1.26
C PRO A 395 -27.63 -26.32 0.37
N THR A 396 -28.11 -25.92 -0.80
CA THR A 396 -28.61 -26.81 -1.86
C THR A 396 -27.52 -27.15 -2.88
N ARG A 397 -26.46 -26.33 -2.96
CA ARG A 397 -25.37 -26.46 -3.92
C ARG A 397 -24.02 -26.01 -3.35
N PHE A 398 -22.94 -26.35 -4.03
CA PHE A 398 -21.66 -25.67 -3.81
C PHE A 398 -21.60 -24.43 -4.71
N PRO A 399 -21.13 -23.27 -4.23
CA PRO A 399 -20.96 -22.08 -5.05
C PRO A 399 -20.03 -22.32 -6.24
N SER A 400 -20.38 -21.80 -7.40
CA SER A 400 -19.59 -21.98 -8.63
C SER A 400 -18.30 -21.18 -8.61
N TYR A 401 -17.27 -21.65 -9.31
CA TYR A 401 -16.05 -20.88 -9.60
C TYR A 401 -16.16 -20.06 -10.90
N GLU A 402 -17.31 -20.12 -11.59
CA GLU A 402 -17.58 -19.28 -12.77
C GLU A 402 -17.56 -17.78 -12.39
N PRO A 403 -16.88 -16.89 -13.15
CA PRO A 403 -16.65 -15.51 -12.75
C PRO A 403 -17.91 -14.70 -12.39
N LYS A 404 -19.03 -14.97 -13.07
CA LYS A 404 -20.34 -14.31 -12.85
C LYS A 404 -20.95 -14.58 -11.47
N GLU A 405 -20.49 -15.64 -10.80
CA GLU A 405 -20.89 -15.99 -9.45
C GLU A 405 -19.74 -15.74 -8.48
N ALA A 406 -18.57 -16.30 -8.76
CA ALA A 406 -17.41 -16.29 -7.87
C ALA A 406 -16.87 -14.89 -7.52
N SER A 407 -17.08 -13.89 -8.39
CA SER A 407 -16.64 -12.51 -8.13
C SER A 407 -17.61 -11.68 -7.29
N ASN A 408 -18.84 -12.16 -7.06
CA ASN A 408 -19.87 -11.44 -6.31
C ASN A 408 -20.31 -12.27 -5.08
N PRO A 409 -19.91 -11.88 -3.85
CA PRO A 409 -20.15 -12.68 -2.66
C PRO A 409 -21.64 -12.82 -2.33
N PHE A 410 -22.48 -11.84 -2.68
CA PHE A 410 -23.93 -11.92 -2.47
C PHE A 410 -24.61 -12.95 -3.37
N ILE A 411 -23.96 -13.39 -4.46
CA ILE A 411 -24.46 -14.47 -5.33
C ILE A 411 -23.81 -15.81 -4.95
N ALA A 412 -22.48 -15.82 -4.78
CA ALA A 412 -21.74 -17.04 -4.41
C ALA A 412 -22.21 -17.58 -3.05
N PHE A 413 -22.39 -16.72 -2.06
CA PHE A 413 -22.73 -17.10 -0.69
C PHE A 413 -24.17 -16.69 -0.31
N GLU A 414 -25.10 -16.63 -1.28
CA GLU A 414 -26.50 -16.27 -1.06
C GLU A 414 -27.22 -17.20 -0.05
N GLU A 415 -26.79 -18.46 0.06
CA GLU A 415 -27.36 -19.44 0.98
C GLU A 415 -26.84 -19.28 2.43
N ILE A 416 -25.72 -18.57 2.65
CA ILE A 416 -25.22 -18.26 3.99
C ILE A 416 -25.99 -17.02 4.52
N PRO A 417 -26.60 -17.09 5.72
CA PRO A 417 -27.31 -15.96 6.32
C PRO A 417 -26.48 -14.68 6.34
N ALA A 418 -27.02 -13.60 5.79
CA ALA A 418 -26.35 -12.30 5.71
C ALA A 418 -25.89 -11.79 7.08
N ARG A 419 -26.70 -12.00 8.13
CA ARG A 419 -26.34 -11.68 9.53
C ARG A 419 -25.08 -12.41 10.00
N ALA A 420 -24.92 -13.70 9.67
CA ALA A 420 -23.74 -14.46 10.05
C ALA A 420 -22.49 -13.97 9.32
N ARG A 421 -22.61 -13.66 8.02
CA ARG A 421 -21.53 -13.08 7.23
C ARG A 421 -21.12 -11.69 7.75
N TYR A 422 -22.08 -10.83 8.06
CA TYR A 422 -21.79 -9.50 8.60
C TYR A 422 -21.16 -9.56 9.99
N GLN A 423 -21.75 -10.32 10.92
CA GLN A 423 -21.21 -10.46 12.28
C GLN A 423 -19.79 -11.03 12.27
N TYR A 424 -19.49 -12.01 11.42
CA TYR A 424 -18.12 -12.50 11.23
C TYR A 424 -17.12 -11.42 10.81
N MET A 425 -17.55 -10.48 9.95
CA MET A 425 -16.72 -9.33 9.56
C MET A 425 -16.59 -8.31 10.69
N LEU A 426 -17.67 -8.03 11.43
CA LEU A 426 -17.67 -7.14 12.59
C LEU A 426 -16.79 -7.66 13.75
N ASP A 427 -16.87 -8.97 14.04
CA ASP A 427 -16.10 -9.68 15.06
C ASP A 427 -14.57 -9.49 14.92
N ASN A 428 -14.08 -9.07 13.74
CA ASN A 428 -12.67 -8.78 13.46
C ASN A 428 -12.51 -7.57 12.51
N ALA A 429 -13.32 -6.52 12.66
CA ALA A 429 -13.43 -5.48 11.64
C ALA A 429 -12.10 -4.77 11.29
N GLN A 430 -11.22 -4.56 12.26
CA GLN A 430 -9.87 -4.00 12.04
C GLN A 430 -9.06 -4.85 11.06
N PHE A 431 -9.15 -6.19 11.11
CA PHE A 431 -8.46 -7.08 10.16
C PHE A 431 -8.95 -6.86 8.72
N PHE A 432 -10.26 -6.74 8.51
CA PHE A 432 -10.83 -6.52 7.17
C PHE A 432 -10.53 -5.12 6.64
N VAL A 433 -10.59 -4.10 7.50
CA VAL A 433 -10.23 -2.72 7.17
C VAL A 433 -8.73 -2.59 6.90
N MET A 434 -7.88 -3.24 7.69
CA MET A 434 -6.43 -3.31 7.43
C MET A 434 -6.14 -4.07 6.14
N SER A 435 -6.88 -5.14 5.83
CA SER A 435 -6.69 -5.93 4.60
C SER A 435 -6.91 -5.10 3.33
N PHE A 436 -7.87 -4.17 3.30
CA PHE A 436 -8.04 -3.30 2.13
C PHE A 436 -6.97 -2.21 1.98
N ILE A 437 -6.17 -1.96 3.04
CA ILE A 437 -5.02 -1.03 3.04
C ILE A 437 -3.68 -1.75 2.79
N ARG A 438 -3.44 -2.90 3.44
CA ARG A 438 -2.17 -3.67 3.40
C ARG A 438 -2.19 -4.87 2.44
N GLY A 439 -3.34 -5.21 1.86
CA GLY A 439 -3.50 -6.29 0.87
C GLY A 439 -2.90 -5.96 -0.50
N PRO A 440 -3.35 -6.60 -1.60
CA PRO A 440 -2.78 -6.44 -2.95
C PRO A 440 -2.68 -4.99 -3.48
N VAL A 441 -3.50 -4.09 -2.92
CA VAL A 441 -3.62 -2.66 -3.25
C VAL A 441 -2.58 -1.77 -2.52
N CYS A 442 -1.76 -2.33 -1.64
CA CYS A 442 -0.92 -1.62 -0.64
C CYS A 442 0.20 -0.67 -1.12
N ARG A 443 0.33 -0.39 -2.42
CA ARG A 443 1.31 0.58 -2.94
C ARG A 443 0.70 1.50 -3.98
N GLY A 444 0.79 2.80 -3.70
CA GLY A 444 0.83 3.83 -4.72
C GLY A 444 -0.38 4.75 -4.72
N GLN A 445 -0.15 6.00 -5.13
CA GLN A 445 -1.14 7.07 -5.04
C GLN A 445 -2.50 6.77 -5.65
N ILE A 446 -2.53 6.04 -6.77
CA ILE A 446 -3.79 5.69 -7.46
C ILE A 446 -4.72 4.88 -6.56
N ALA A 447 -4.18 4.11 -5.61
CA ALA A 447 -4.95 3.37 -4.62
C ALA A 447 -5.38 4.24 -3.44
N THR A 448 -4.42 4.93 -2.80
CA THR A 448 -4.67 5.64 -1.54
C THR A 448 -5.38 6.99 -1.71
N ASN A 449 -5.29 7.65 -2.88
CA ASN A 449 -5.94 8.94 -3.11
C ASN A 449 -7.48 8.89 -3.21
N VAL A 450 -8.11 7.77 -2.83
CA VAL A 450 -9.55 7.69 -2.58
C VAL A 450 -9.90 8.10 -1.15
N ILE A 451 -8.98 8.03 -0.18
CA ILE A 451 -9.28 8.30 1.24
C ILE A 451 -8.64 9.60 1.73
N GLN A 452 -9.23 10.20 2.77
CA GLN A 452 -8.64 11.33 3.49
C GLN A 452 -7.44 10.86 4.32
N ASP A 453 -6.54 11.77 4.67
CA ASP A 453 -5.35 11.46 5.47
C ASP A 453 -5.67 11.11 6.93
N HIS A 454 -6.80 11.59 7.46
CA HIS A 454 -7.34 11.21 8.76
C HIS A 454 -8.87 11.17 8.72
N PHE A 455 -9.46 10.02 9.04
CA PHE A 455 -10.90 9.84 9.18
C PHE A 455 -11.25 8.71 10.14
N PHE A 456 -12.46 8.80 10.70
CA PHE A 456 -13.03 7.76 11.56
C PHE A 456 -13.86 6.76 10.75
N VAL A 457 -13.88 5.52 11.22
CA VAL A 457 -14.74 4.45 10.72
C VAL A 457 -15.51 3.89 11.91
N ALA A 458 -16.80 3.64 11.69
CA ALA A 458 -17.63 2.78 12.51
C ALA A 458 -18.59 1.99 11.59
N PHE A 459 -19.42 1.14 12.18
CA PHE A 459 -20.26 0.20 11.44
C PHE A 459 -21.73 0.40 11.77
N LEU A 460 -22.61 0.10 10.81
CA LEU A 460 -24.05 0.12 11.04
C LEU A 460 -24.45 -1.10 11.87
N ASN A 461 -25.30 -0.91 12.88
CA ASN A 461 -25.84 -2.00 13.69
C ASN A 461 -26.57 -3.04 12.81
N PRO A 462 -26.25 -4.36 12.90
CA PRO A 462 -26.97 -5.41 12.18
C PRO A 462 -28.49 -5.43 12.40
N ASP A 463 -28.99 -4.83 13.49
CA ASP A 463 -30.41 -4.69 13.81
C ASP A 463 -31.10 -3.49 13.13
N ASP A 464 -30.31 -2.57 12.55
CA ASP A 464 -30.79 -1.42 11.79
C ASP A 464 -30.53 -1.56 10.27
N ASP A 465 -29.63 -2.46 9.85
CA ASP A 465 -29.25 -2.67 8.45
C ASP A 465 -30.36 -3.38 7.64
N VAL A 466 -30.97 -2.67 6.69
CA VAL A 466 -32.04 -3.18 5.81
C VAL A 466 -31.64 -4.40 4.98
N SER A 467 -30.34 -4.62 4.73
CA SER A 467 -29.85 -5.80 4.04
C SER A 467 -29.82 -7.06 4.91
N ILE A 468 -29.87 -6.89 6.22
CA ILE A 468 -29.86 -7.95 7.24
C ILE A 468 -31.29 -8.25 7.72
N ILE A 469 -32.06 -7.21 8.06
CA ILE A 469 -33.36 -7.36 8.74
C ILE A 469 -34.55 -7.65 7.80
N HIS A 470 -34.42 -7.42 6.49
CA HIS A 470 -35.46 -7.72 5.49
C HIS A 470 -35.10 -8.97 4.67
N PRO A 471 -35.70 -10.14 4.96
CA PRO A 471 -35.40 -11.38 4.24
C PRO A 471 -35.68 -11.26 2.75
N GLY A 472 -34.62 -11.28 1.94
CA GLY A 472 -34.70 -11.17 0.48
C GLY A 472 -34.33 -9.80 -0.11
N PHE A 473 -34.06 -8.77 0.70
CA PHE A 473 -33.58 -7.46 0.19
C PHE A 473 -32.31 -7.61 -0.67
N LEU A 474 -31.31 -8.33 -0.14
CA LEU A 474 -30.09 -8.67 -0.89
C LEU A 474 -30.40 -9.49 -2.14
N LYS A 475 -31.27 -10.50 -2.04
CA LYS A 475 -31.63 -11.36 -3.18
C LYS A 475 -32.27 -10.59 -4.34
N ALA A 476 -33.09 -9.58 -4.03
CA ALA A 476 -33.68 -8.68 -5.02
C ALA A 476 -32.65 -7.73 -5.65
N ASN A 477 -31.56 -7.41 -4.94
CA ASN A 477 -30.59 -6.38 -5.31
C ASN A 477 -29.20 -6.92 -5.74
N GLN A 478 -28.87 -8.20 -5.56
CA GLN A 478 -27.52 -8.75 -5.75
C GLN A 478 -26.97 -8.57 -7.17
N SER A 479 -27.84 -8.50 -8.19
CA SER A 479 -27.49 -8.20 -9.58
C SER A 479 -27.17 -6.72 -9.86
N LEU A 480 -27.40 -5.84 -8.89
CA LEU A 480 -27.02 -4.42 -8.90
C LEU A 480 -25.75 -4.15 -8.07
N LEU A 481 -25.19 -5.19 -7.46
CA LEU A 481 -23.97 -5.18 -6.64
C LEU A 481 -22.81 -5.86 -7.37
N ASP A 482 -22.81 -5.80 -8.71
CA ASP A 482 -21.73 -6.30 -9.56
C ASP A 482 -20.39 -5.62 -9.25
N LEU A 483 -19.29 -6.34 -9.46
CA LEU A 483 -17.93 -5.93 -9.07
C LEU A 483 -17.00 -5.90 -10.31
N PRO A 484 -16.01 -4.99 -10.38
CA PRO A 484 -15.14 -4.86 -11.56
C PRO A 484 -14.40 -6.13 -11.97
N ALA A 485 -14.17 -7.04 -11.01
CA ALA A 485 -13.42 -8.27 -11.21
C ALA A 485 -14.16 -9.34 -12.05
N GLU A 486 -15.50 -9.27 -12.17
CA GLU A 486 -16.31 -10.19 -13.00
C GLU A 486 -15.78 -10.30 -14.43
N HIS A 487 -15.28 -9.18 -14.96
CA HIS A 487 -14.83 -9.04 -16.34
C HIS A 487 -13.37 -9.45 -16.59
N LEU A 488 -12.66 -10.04 -15.61
CA LEU A 488 -11.34 -10.69 -15.77
C LEU A 488 -10.30 -9.91 -16.62
N SER A 489 -10.10 -8.62 -16.35
CA SER A 489 -9.22 -7.71 -17.13
C SER A 489 -9.60 -7.48 -18.62
N GLN A 490 -10.76 -7.95 -19.07
CA GLN A 490 -11.32 -7.71 -20.42
C GLN A 490 -12.31 -6.53 -20.46
N LEU A 491 -12.26 -5.66 -19.45
CA LEU A 491 -13.13 -4.49 -19.28
C LEU A 491 -13.06 -3.52 -20.47
N ASN A 492 -14.24 -3.10 -20.96
CA ASN A 492 -14.39 -1.81 -21.64
C ASN A 492 -14.83 -0.78 -20.58
N PRO A 493 -13.95 0.14 -20.12
CA PRO A 493 -14.25 1.03 -19.01
C PRO A 493 -15.47 1.91 -19.25
N SER A 494 -15.72 2.32 -20.50
CA SER A 494 -16.84 3.21 -20.82
C SER A 494 -18.21 2.53 -20.76
N ALA A 495 -18.28 1.24 -21.11
CA ALA A 495 -19.48 0.44 -20.98
C ALA A 495 -19.75 0.10 -19.51
N PHE A 496 -18.73 -0.42 -18.82
CA PHE A 496 -18.79 -0.78 -17.40
C PHE A 496 -19.23 0.41 -16.53
N LEU A 497 -18.57 1.57 -16.63
CA LEU A 497 -18.94 2.76 -15.83
C LEU A 497 -20.36 3.25 -16.13
N GLY A 498 -20.83 3.11 -17.37
CA GLY A 498 -22.20 3.46 -17.74
C GLY A 498 -23.25 2.49 -17.20
N GLU A 499 -22.89 1.22 -17.00
CA GLU A 499 -23.73 0.17 -16.44
C GLU A 499 -23.76 0.21 -14.92
N TYR A 500 -22.58 0.20 -14.30
CA TYR A 500 -22.38 0.38 -12.88
C TYR A 500 -23.15 1.59 -12.32
N ARG A 501 -23.04 2.78 -12.95
CA ARG A 501 -23.81 3.97 -12.54
C ARG A 501 -25.34 3.76 -12.56
N ARG A 502 -25.87 2.91 -13.46
CA ARG A 502 -27.31 2.58 -13.48
C ARG A 502 -27.68 1.58 -12.38
N HIS A 503 -26.80 0.63 -12.08
CA HIS A 503 -27.00 -0.36 -11.02
C HIS A 503 -26.93 0.31 -9.65
N GLN A 504 -25.85 1.03 -9.37
CA GLN A 504 -25.66 1.87 -8.19
C GLN A 504 -26.89 2.75 -7.92
N LYS A 505 -27.36 3.53 -8.92
CA LYS A 505 -28.53 4.41 -8.73
C LYS A 505 -29.85 3.65 -8.44
N LYS A 506 -30.04 2.44 -8.97
CA LYS A 506 -31.20 1.60 -8.65
C LYS A 506 -31.09 1.04 -7.23
N TYR A 507 -29.91 0.55 -6.87
CA TYR A 507 -29.63 -0.01 -5.55
C TYR A 507 -29.83 1.05 -4.45
N LEU A 508 -29.22 2.23 -4.58
CA LEU A 508 -29.35 3.31 -3.59
C LEU A 508 -30.81 3.75 -3.41
N ARG A 509 -31.61 3.76 -4.49
CA ARG A 509 -33.05 4.01 -4.39
C ARG A 509 -33.77 2.92 -3.59
N SER A 510 -33.59 1.64 -3.94
CA SER A 510 -34.22 0.53 -3.21
C SER A 510 -33.80 0.51 -1.74
N ARG A 511 -32.55 0.88 -1.45
CA ARG A 511 -31.99 1.02 -0.10
C ARG A 511 -32.66 2.18 0.67
N SER A 512 -32.74 3.37 0.07
CA SER A 512 -33.39 4.57 0.66
C SER A 512 -34.88 4.33 0.92
N GLU A 513 -35.60 3.70 -0.01
CA GLU A 513 -37.00 3.29 0.15
C GLU A 513 -37.18 2.34 1.35
N ALA A 514 -36.34 1.29 1.47
CA ALA A 514 -36.37 0.36 2.59
C ALA A 514 -35.99 0.99 3.94
N TYR A 515 -35.01 1.90 3.99
CA TYR A 515 -34.66 2.64 5.21
C TYR A 515 -35.80 3.57 5.64
N THR A 516 -36.49 4.21 4.70
CA THR A 516 -37.63 5.08 5.00
C THR A 516 -38.81 4.33 5.60
N GLU A 517 -39.07 3.10 5.12
CA GLU A 517 -40.11 2.22 5.68
C GLU A 517 -39.75 1.70 7.08
N THR A 518 -38.47 1.34 7.28
CA THR A 518 -37.99 0.77 8.55
C THR A 518 -37.83 1.81 9.65
N HIS A 519 -37.25 2.97 9.31
CA HIS A 519 -36.85 4.02 10.23
C HIS A 519 -37.54 5.35 9.86
N PRO A 520 -38.88 5.46 10.01
CA PRO A 520 -39.63 6.65 9.61
C PRO A 520 -39.31 7.90 10.44
N GLN A 521 -38.55 7.77 11.54
CA GLN A 521 -38.01 8.88 12.35
C GLN A 521 -36.51 9.11 12.12
N GLY A 522 -35.91 8.43 11.14
CA GLY A 522 -34.47 8.45 10.87
C GLY A 522 -33.69 7.48 11.75
N LEU A 523 -32.43 7.25 11.38
CA LEU A 523 -31.49 6.43 12.16
C LEU A 523 -31.14 7.15 13.47
N GLY A 524 -30.98 6.37 14.55
CA GLY A 524 -30.62 6.86 15.88
C GLY A 524 -29.16 6.58 16.22
N LEU A 525 -28.72 7.03 17.40
CA LEU A 525 -27.37 6.74 17.88
C LEU A 525 -27.13 5.22 18.06
N SER A 526 -28.17 4.47 18.44
CA SER A 526 -28.17 3.00 18.54
C SER A 526 -27.98 2.28 17.21
N SER A 527 -28.19 2.97 16.08
CA SER A 527 -27.95 2.42 14.74
C SER A 527 -26.45 2.38 14.40
N VAL A 528 -25.57 2.97 15.21
CA VAL A 528 -24.12 2.71 15.17
C VAL A 528 -23.85 1.45 16.01
N TRP A 529 -23.20 0.44 15.44
CA TRP A 529 -22.84 -0.78 16.15
C TRP A 529 -21.86 -0.47 17.29
N ASN A 530 -22.12 -1.02 18.48
CA ASN A 530 -21.40 -0.70 19.70
C ASN A 530 -20.42 -1.79 20.16
N GLY A 531 -19.99 -2.65 19.24
CA GLY A 531 -19.08 -3.76 19.55
C GLY A 531 -19.72 -4.84 20.44
N ASP A 532 -21.05 -4.91 20.49
CA ASP A 532 -21.81 -5.72 21.44
C ASP A 532 -21.45 -5.42 22.92
N GLY A 533 -20.86 -4.23 23.18
CA GLY A 533 -20.39 -3.77 24.48
C GLY A 533 -18.96 -4.17 24.87
N GLU A 534 -18.31 -5.08 24.12
CA GLU A 534 -16.99 -5.64 24.48
C GLU A 534 -15.94 -5.59 23.35
N ASN A 535 -16.35 -5.43 22.09
CA ASN A 535 -15.45 -5.51 20.94
C ASN A 535 -14.91 -4.12 20.49
N PRO A 536 -13.59 -3.84 20.63
CA PRO A 536 -12.99 -2.57 20.20
C PRO A 536 -12.98 -2.35 18.68
N ASN A 537 -13.27 -3.39 17.89
CA ASN A 537 -13.31 -3.30 16.42
C ASN A 537 -14.47 -2.41 15.90
N ALA A 538 -15.42 -2.01 16.75
CA ALA A 538 -16.55 -1.18 16.37
C ALA A 538 -16.18 0.27 16.01
N LEU A 539 -15.12 0.82 16.60
CA LEU A 539 -14.62 2.16 16.33
C LEU A 539 -13.16 2.07 15.86
N LEU A 540 -12.87 2.54 14.66
CA LEU A 540 -11.53 2.49 14.07
C LEU A 540 -11.10 3.87 13.56
N THR A 541 -9.79 4.13 13.57
CA THR A 541 -9.19 5.30 12.92
C THR A 541 -8.32 4.87 11.76
N VAL A 542 -8.46 5.54 10.62
CA VAL A 542 -7.58 5.37 9.48
C VAL A 542 -6.70 6.61 9.31
N PHE A 543 -5.40 6.38 9.21
CA PHE A 543 -4.41 7.38 8.82
C PHE A 543 -3.79 7.00 7.47
N ARG A 544 -3.84 7.90 6.48
CA ARG A 544 -3.14 7.74 5.20
C ARG A 544 -1.84 8.54 5.21
N HIS A 545 -0.78 7.88 4.77
CA HIS A 545 0.60 8.37 4.78
C HIS A 545 1.07 8.52 3.34
N TRP A 546 0.47 9.46 2.61
CA TRP A 546 0.62 9.59 1.15
C TRP A 546 0.24 8.31 0.38
N ASP A 547 1.18 7.39 0.13
CA ASP A 547 1.06 6.25 -0.79
C ASP A 547 0.71 4.89 -0.13
N ASN A 548 0.52 4.91 1.18
CA ASN A 548 0.13 3.80 2.04
C ASN A 548 -0.79 4.32 3.18
N ALA A 549 -1.28 3.46 4.07
CA ALA A 549 -2.12 3.84 5.20
C ALA A 549 -1.99 2.88 6.39
N THR A 550 -2.67 3.18 7.51
CA THR A 550 -2.71 2.38 8.74
C THR A 550 -4.08 2.48 9.39
N VAL A 551 -4.51 1.39 10.04
CA VAL A 551 -5.75 1.30 10.82
C VAL A 551 -5.39 1.03 12.27
N ILE A 552 -5.99 1.75 13.21
CA ILE A 552 -5.91 1.45 14.65
C ILE A 552 -7.31 1.41 15.27
N GLU A 553 -7.45 0.69 16.37
CA GLU A 553 -8.68 0.63 17.16
C GLU A 553 -8.90 1.94 17.96
N GLY A 554 -10.17 2.21 18.26
CA GLY A 554 -10.63 3.47 18.82
C GLY A 554 -10.63 4.62 17.82
N TRP A 555 -11.35 5.68 18.16
CA TRP A 555 -11.25 6.96 17.45
C TRP A 555 -10.13 7.79 18.09
N GLN A 556 -9.06 8.03 17.35
CA GLN A 556 -7.77 8.61 17.76
C GLN A 556 -7.39 9.79 16.86
N GLY A 557 -6.61 10.75 17.37
CA GLY A 557 -6.34 12.05 16.75
C GLY A 557 -7.39 13.11 17.06
N GLY A 558 -7.26 14.29 16.43
CA GLY A 558 -8.26 15.36 16.54
C GLY A 558 -9.62 15.02 15.92
N TRP A 559 -10.51 15.99 15.74
CA TRP A 559 -11.78 15.77 15.04
C TRP A 559 -11.56 15.79 13.51
N PRO A 560 -11.72 14.67 12.79
CA PRO A 560 -11.43 14.59 11.38
C PRO A 560 -12.48 15.31 10.53
N LYS A 561 -12.11 15.54 9.27
CA LYS A 561 -13.00 16.15 8.28
C LYS A 561 -14.25 15.31 8.01
N THR A 562 -14.03 14.01 7.79
CA THR A 562 -15.04 13.00 7.43
C THR A 562 -15.04 11.82 8.41
N ALA A 563 -16.12 11.05 8.41
CA ALA A 563 -16.20 9.73 9.01
C ALA A 563 -17.10 8.82 8.15
N TRP A 564 -16.91 7.52 8.25
CA TRP A 564 -17.67 6.51 7.49
C TRP A 564 -18.48 5.63 8.46
N ILE A 565 -19.77 5.43 8.18
CA ILE A 565 -20.58 4.36 8.76
C ILE A 565 -20.75 3.26 7.71
N ILE A 566 -20.02 2.17 7.86
CA ILE A 566 -20.00 1.06 6.91
C ILE A 566 -21.18 0.13 7.21
N ASP A 567 -22.06 -0.08 6.22
CA ASP A 567 -23.10 -1.12 6.26
C ASP A 567 -22.57 -2.45 5.68
N TYR A 568 -23.31 -3.55 5.85
CA TYR A 568 -22.86 -4.86 5.41
C TYR A 568 -22.56 -4.93 3.89
N PRO A 569 -23.44 -4.43 3.00
CA PRO A 569 -23.17 -4.43 1.56
C PRO A 569 -21.92 -3.63 1.20
N ILE A 570 -21.66 -2.49 1.83
CA ILE A 570 -20.41 -1.75 1.63
C ILE A 570 -19.22 -2.61 2.10
N PHE A 571 -19.27 -3.20 3.29
CA PHE A 571 -18.12 -3.89 3.88
C PHE A 571 -17.62 -5.06 3.01
N GLU A 572 -18.52 -5.96 2.60
CA GLU A 572 -18.17 -7.14 1.80
C GLU A 572 -17.75 -6.72 0.36
N ARG A 573 -18.33 -5.64 -0.19
CA ARG A 573 -17.91 -5.09 -1.50
C ARG A 573 -16.51 -4.50 -1.47
N ILE A 574 -16.13 -3.77 -0.41
CA ILE A 574 -14.75 -3.25 -0.29
C ILE A 574 -13.78 -4.43 -0.23
N TYR A 575 -14.10 -5.48 0.52
CA TYR A 575 -13.24 -6.66 0.62
C TYR A 575 -13.05 -7.39 -0.72
N TYR A 576 -14.13 -7.56 -1.50
CA TYR A 576 -14.02 -8.23 -2.81
C TYR A 576 -13.43 -7.34 -3.91
N ASP A 577 -13.63 -6.02 -3.90
CA ASP A 577 -13.03 -5.12 -4.89
C ASP A 577 -11.53 -4.90 -4.66
N LEU A 578 -11.14 -4.56 -3.42
CA LEU A 578 -9.76 -4.19 -3.09
C LEU A 578 -8.86 -5.38 -2.72
N VAL A 579 -9.43 -6.56 -2.45
CA VAL A 579 -8.64 -7.62 -1.82
C VAL A 579 -8.83 -9.01 -2.43
N ALA A 580 -10.00 -9.64 -2.35
CA ALA A 580 -10.20 -10.95 -2.98
C ALA A 580 -10.19 -10.88 -4.53
N GLY A 581 -10.71 -9.79 -5.10
CA GLY A 581 -10.80 -9.57 -6.54
C GLY A 581 -9.64 -8.80 -7.17
N PHE A 582 -8.88 -8.03 -6.38
CA PHE A 582 -7.85 -7.15 -6.93
C PHE A 582 -6.67 -7.91 -7.50
N ASP A 583 -6.28 -7.52 -8.70
CA ASP A 583 -5.22 -8.16 -9.47
C ASP A 583 -4.08 -7.18 -9.74
N VAL A 584 -3.05 -7.21 -8.87
CA VAL A 584 -1.83 -6.40 -9.04
C VAL A 584 -1.06 -6.72 -10.33
N PHE A 585 -1.22 -7.94 -10.86
CA PHE A 585 -0.67 -8.36 -12.15
C PHE A 585 -1.62 -8.03 -13.32
N GLY A 586 -2.78 -7.39 -13.05
CA GLY A 586 -3.80 -7.01 -14.03
C GLY A 586 -3.35 -5.87 -14.95
N ASN A 587 -4.30 -5.35 -15.73
CA ASN A 587 -4.09 -4.21 -16.62
C ASN A 587 -4.71 -2.91 -16.06
N LEU A 588 -4.33 -1.78 -16.65
CA LEU A 588 -4.84 -0.46 -16.27
C LEU A 588 -6.39 -0.35 -16.22
N PRO A 589 -7.17 -0.89 -17.18
CA PRO A 589 -8.63 -0.93 -17.09
C PRO A 589 -9.19 -1.54 -15.79
N HIS A 590 -8.58 -2.62 -15.28
CA HIS A 590 -9.00 -3.23 -14.01
C HIS A 590 -8.71 -2.32 -12.82
N GLN A 591 -7.48 -1.83 -12.70
CA GLN A 591 -7.07 -0.96 -11.59
C GLN A 591 -7.88 0.35 -11.56
N ALA A 592 -8.18 0.93 -12.73
CA ALA A 592 -8.99 2.14 -12.84
C ALA A 592 -10.47 1.89 -12.51
N ALA A 593 -11.02 0.72 -12.86
CA ALA A 593 -12.41 0.38 -12.53
C ALA A 593 -12.60 0.20 -11.02
N THR A 594 -11.70 -0.55 -10.36
CA THR A 594 -11.66 -0.69 -8.89
C THR A 594 -11.52 0.67 -8.18
N ARG A 595 -10.57 1.53 -8.58
CA ARG A 595 -10.43 2.87 -7.96
C ARG A 595 -11.69 3.75 -8.12
N LEU A 596 -12.44 3.62 -9.21
CA LEU A 596 -13.70 4.35 -9.39
C LEU A 596 -14.84 3.72 -8.58
N TYR A 597 -14.87 2.40 -8.46
CA TYR A 597 -15.83 1.66 -7.64
C TYR A 597 -15.68 2.00 -6.15
N MET A 598 -14.45 1.99 -5.65
CA MET A 598 -14.14 2.37 -4.27
C MET A 598 -14.53 3.81 -3.91
N ASP A 599 -14.50 4.74 -4.88
CA ASP A 599 -14.95 6.12 -4.63
C ASP A 599 -16.44 6.17 -4.24
N HIS A 600 -17.26 5.34 -4.89
CA HIS A 600 -18.68 5.19 -4.56
C HIS A 600 -18.91 4.41 -3.26
N LEU A 601 -18.11 3.38 -2.95
CA LEU A 601 -18.20 2.69 -1.65
C LEU A 601 -17.89 3.63 -0.49
N ARG A 602 -16.84 4.43 -0.62
CA ARG A 602 -16.52 5.52 0.31
C ARG A 602 -17.66 6.52 0.44
N MET A 603 -18.16 7.06 -0.67
CA MET A 603 -19.26 8.03 -0.65
C MET A 603 -20.48 7.48 0.08
N GLN A 604 -20.84 6.20 -0.13
CA GLN A 604 -21.93 5.58 0.62
C GLN A 604 -21.68 5.53 2.14
N GLY A 605 -20.46 5.19 2.58
CA GLY A 605 -20.11 5.20 4.02
C GLY A 605 -20.16 6.61 4.63
N GLU A 606 -19.73 7.62 3.88
CA GLU A 606 -19.81 9.04 4.24
C GLU A 606 -21.26 9.55 4.29
N LEU A 607 -22.12 9.13 3.35
CA LEU A 607 -23.54 9.44 3.33
C LEU A 607 -24.29 8.76 4.49
N ASN A 608 -23.94 7.51 4.82
CA ASN A 608 -24.48 6.81 5.99
C ASN A 608 -24.13 7.56 7.31
N PHE A 609 -22.95 8.18 7.42
CA PHE A 609 -22.63 9.08 8.55
C PHE A 609 -23.48 10.36 8.53
N LEU A 610 -23.64 11.01 7.37
CA LEU A 610 -24.47 12.21 7.24
C LEU A 610 -25.95 11.94 7.58
N ALA A 611 -26.46 10.72 7.38
CA ALA A 611 -27.84 10.34 7.72
C ALA A 611 -28.14 10.48 9.23
N LEU A 612 -27.13 10.41 10.10
CA LEU A 612 -27.26 10.64 11.55
C LEU A 612 -27.30 12.12 11.93
N LEU A 613 -26.84 13.04 11.07
CA LEU A 613 -26.84 14.48 11.32
C LEU A 613 -28.22 15.12 11.02
N PRO A 614 -28.51 16.32 11.55
CA PRO A 614 -29.74 17.05 11.24
C PRO A 614 -29.90 17.32 9.74
N PRO A 615 -31.08 17.08 9.12
CA PRO A 615 -31.24 17.06 7.67
C PRO A 615 -30.78 18.35 6.97
N GLU A 616 -31.08 19.49 7.57
CA GLU A 616 -30.71 20.83 7.11
C GLU A 616 -29.20 21.09 7.04
N SER A 617 -28.40 20.35 7.83
CA SER A 617 -26.94 20.50 7.88
C SER A 617 -26.19 19.62 6.87
N ARG A 618 -26.82 18.53 6.41
CA ARG A 618 -26.15 17.47 5.63
C ARG A 618 -25.51 17.99 4.34
N GLN A 619 -26.22 18.86 3.62
CA GLN A 619 -25.75 19.37 2.33
C GLN A 619 -24.53 20.29 2.47
N GLU A 620 -24.52 21.19 3.45
CA GLU A 620 -23.38 22.11 3.68
C GLU A 620 -22.13 21.34 4.11
N ILE A 621 -22.29 20.37 5.02
CA ILE A 621 -21.20 19.51 5.48
C ILE A 621 -20.65 18.67 4.32
N HIS A 622 -21.53 18.06 3.51
CA HIS A 622 -21.14 17.33 2.31
C HIS A 622 -20.38 18.21 1.30
N GLU A 623 -20.86 19.42 1.01
CA GLU A 623 -20.18 20.35 0.10
C GLU A 623 -18.80 20.78 0.62
N SER A 624 -18.62 20.88 1.95
CA SER A 624 -17.31 21.15 2.58
C SER A 624 -16.28 20.03 2.36
N TRP A 625 -16.73 18.80 2.12
CA TRP A 625 -15.88 17.65 1.79
C TRP A 625 -15.48 17.61 0.31
N TYR A 626 -16.23 18.30 -0.55
CA TYR A 626 -16.15 18.23 -2.01
C TYR A 626 -15.85 19.56 -2.69
N ILE A 627 -15.11 20.44 -2.03
CA ILE A 627 -14.77 21.80 -2.49
C ILE A 627 -14.13 21.73 -3.88
N GLY A 628 -14.85 22.22 -4.88
CA GLY A 628 -14.44 22.27 -6.29
C GLY A 628 -14.68 21.00 -7.11
N ALA A 629 -15.08 19.86 -6.51
CA ALA A 629 -15.37 18.62 -7.23
C ALA A 629 -16.64 18.74 -8.09
N THR A 630 -17.67 19.42 -7.59
CA THR A 630 -18.99 19.65 -8.22
C THR A 630 -18.95 20.38 -9.58
N LYS A 631 -17.78 20.92 -9.97
CA LYS A 631 -17.57 21.56 -11.28
C LYS A 631 -17.26 20.58 -12.42
N SER A 632 -16.93 19.31 -12.13
CA SER A 632 -16.76 18.30 -13.18
C SER A 632 -18.07 17.65 -13.58
N ILE A 633 -18.17 17.19 -14.82
CA ILE A 633 -19.37 16.48 -15.32
C ILE A 633 -19.56 15.15 -14.59
N ASP A 634 -18.48 14.48 -14.18
CA ASP A 634 -18.57 13.19 -13.48
C ASP A 634 -19.09 13.33 -12.04
N TYR A 635 -18.71 14.38 -11.31
CA TYR A 635 -19.19 14.58 -9.92
C TYR A 635 -20.60 15.17 -9.82
N ARG A 636 -21.13 15.78 -10.89
CA ARG A 636 -22.56 16.20 -10.94
C ARG A 636 -23.56 15.03 -10.94
N TRP A 637 -23.05 13.80 -11.06
CA TRP A 637 -23.83 12.56 -10.99
C TRP A 637 -23.22 11.54 -10.01
N ALA A 638 -22.30 11.98 -9.14
CA ALA A 638 -21.82 11.20 -8.01
C ALA A 638 -22.92 11.09 -6.95
N ASP A 639 -22.81 10.09 -6.07
CA ASP A 639 -23.82 9.81 -5.06
C ASP A 639 -24.01 11.04 -4.16
N GLN A 640 -25.23 11.58 -4.13
CA GLN A 640 -25.60 12.75 -3.33
C GLN A 640 -26.35 12.32 -2.07
N PRO A 641 -26.54 13.21 -1.08
CA PRO A 641 -27.53 13.03 -0.02
C PRO A 641 -28.97 13.14 -0.60
N ASP A 642 -29.39 12.16 -1.41
CA ASP A 642 -30.79 11.99 -1.84
C ASP A 642 -31.73 11.85 -0.60
N ASP A 643 -31.14 11.50 0.55
CA ASP A 643 -31.75 11.33 1.87
C ASP A 643 -31.85 12.64 2.69
N ALA A 644 -31.51 13.81 2.14
CA ALA A 644 -31.54 15.11 2.83
C ALA A 644 -32.93 15.57 3.32
N GLN A 645 -33.99 14.84 2.98
CA GLN A 645 -35.38 15.09 3.38
C GLN A 645 -35.86 14.25 4.56
N TYR A 646 -35.14 13.20 4.96
CA TYR A 646 -35.56 12.31 6.05
C TYR A 646 -35.02 12.79 7.40
N PRO A 647 -35.77 12.66 8.51
CA PRO A 647 -35.32 13.07 9.85
C PRO A 647 -34.04 12.33 10.33
N THR A 648 -33.55 12.71 11.52
CA THR A 648 -32.58 11.93 12.31
C THR A 648 -33.21 11.59 13.65
N GLY A 649 -32.91 10.39 14.17
CA GLY A 649 -33.26 9.96 15.51
C GLY A 649 -32.25 10.40 16.58
N VAL A 650 -31.11 10.95 16.17
CA VAL A 650 -30.08 11.49 17.08
C VAL A 650 -30.53 12.85 17.61
N ARG A 651 -30.26 13.13 18.89
CA ARG A 651 -30.58 14.40 19.56
C ARG A 651 -29.35 15.29 19.59
N TYR A 652 -29.55 16.59 19.39
CA TYR A 652 -28.46 17.58 19.36
C TYR A 652 -28.80 18.76 20.25
N GLU A 653 -27.75 19.37 20.80
CA GLU A 653 -27.85 20.63 21.55
C GLU A 653 -27.79 21.83 20.58
N GLU A 654 -28.57 22.88 20.89
CA GLU A 654 -28.64 24.09 20.08
C GLU A 654 -27.31 24.86 20.08
N GLY A 655 -26.85 25.29 18.89
CA GLY A 655 -25.72 26.21 18.73
C GLY A 655 -24.32 25.58 18.70
N GLY A 656 -24.17 24.27 18.91
CA GLY A 656 -22.90 23.55 18.73
C GLY A 656 -22.65 23.01 17.31
N GLU A 657 -21.44 22.56 17.01
CA GLU A 657 -21.12 21.89 15.73
C GLU A 657 -21.66 20.44 15.74
N PHE A 658 -22.75 20.17 15.00
CA PHE A 658 -23.41 18.86 14.99
C PHE A 658 -22.48 17.67 14.71
N LYS A 659 -21.47 17.85 13.86
CA LYS A 659 -20.50 16.79 13.56
C LYS A 659 -19.64 16.43 14.79
N VAL A 660 -19.20 17.43 15.56
CA VAL A 660 -18.43 17.22 16.79
C VAL A 660 -19.31 16.60 17.87
N GLN A 661 -20.54 17.11 18.05
CA GLN A 661 -21.52 16.51 18.97
C GLN A 661 -21.79 15.02 18.64
N LEU A 662 -21.94 14.66 17.36
CA LEU A 662 -22.12 13.26 16.97
C LEU A 662 -20.88 12.41 17.28
N TYR A 663 -19.67 12.96 17.08
CA TYR A 663 -18.44 12.24 17.45
C TYR A 663 -18.35 12.00 18.97
N GLU A 664 -18.69 13.00 19.77
CA GLU A 664 -18.68 12.94 21.23
C GLU A 664 -19.75 11.97 21.75
N GLN A 665 -20.98 12.01 21.21
CA GLN A 665 -22.06 11.09 21.56
C GLN A 665 -21.74 9.63 21.21
N VAL A 666 -21.12 9.36 20.05
CA VAL A 666 -20.69 7.99 19.71
C VAL A 666 -19.58 7.53 20.65
N LEU A 667 -18.61 8.38 21.01
CA LEU A 667 -17.57 8.03 21.98
C LEU A 667 -18.14 7.76 23.37
N GLU A 668 -19.08 8.58 23.86
CA GLU A 668 -19.73 8.41 25.16
C GLU A 668 -20.55 7.12 25.21
N ALA A 669 -21.37 6.86 24.19
CA ALA A 669 -22.16 5.62 24.07
C ALA A 669 -21.30 4.35 23.97
N ASN A 670 -20.02 4.49 23.59
CA ASN A 670 -19.07 3.41 23.38
C ASN A 670 -17.88 3.45 24.35
N ALA A 671 -17.98 4.16 25.48
CA ALA A 671 -16.85 4.41 26.38
C ALA A 671 -16.13 3.15 26.90
N ALA A 672 -16.80 1.99 26.90
CA ALA A 672 -16.20 0.69 27.25
C ALA A 672 -15.25 0.13 26.18
N ILE A 673 -15.47 0.44 24.89
CA ILE A 673 -14.76 -0.13 23.74
C ILE A 673 -14.01 0.92 22.89
N ALA A 674 -14.23 2.21 23.14
CA ALA A 674 -13.61 3.32 22.41
C ALA A 674 -12.09 3.46 22.61
N GLY A 675 -11.52 2.68 23.53
CA GLY A 675 -10.12 2.74 23.91
C GLY A 675 -9.81 3.86 24.93
N PRO A 676 -8.51 4.09 25.22
CA PRO A 676 -8.10 5.17 26.13
C PRO A 676 -8.48 6.56 25.58
N SER A 677 -8.88 7.46 26.48
CA SER A 677 -9.12 8.87 26.13
C SER A 677 -7.88 9.50 25.49
N ASP A 678 -8.06 10.07 24.30
CA ASP A 678 -7.00 10.73 23.55
C ASP A 678 -6.73 12.16 24.08
N ALA A 679 -6.18 12.22 25.28
CA ALA A 679 -5.77 13.47 25.90
C ALA A 679 -4.66 14.19 25.11
N LEU A 680 -3.78 13.43 24.44
CA LEU A 680 -2.62 13.96 23.71
C LEU A 680 -3.04 14.80 22.50
N ASN A 681 -4.10 14.41 21.79
CA ASN A 681 -4.62 15.16 20.65
C ASN A 681 -5.80 16.08 21.02
N ARG A 682 -6.70 15.67 21.93
CA ARG A 682 -7.97 16.38 22.19
C ARG A 682 -7.98 17.27 23.43
N CYS A 683 -7.29 16.89 24.52
CA CYS A 683 -7.31 17.69 25.75
C CYS A 683 -6.40 18.92 25.61
N LYS A 684 -6.94 20.09 25.97
CA LYS A 684 -6.28 21.42 25.87
C LYS A 684 -6.39 22.23 27.16
N GLU A 685 -6.66 21.55 28.27
CA GLU A 685 -6.72 22.12 29.61
C GLU A 685 -5.37 21.95 30.34
N ASP A 686 -5.21 22.62 31.48
CA ASP A 686 -4.00 22.48 32.31
C ASP A 686 -3.91 21.08 32.96
N ALA A 687 -5.06 20.50 33.31
CA ALA A 687 -5.17 19.17 33.89
C ALA A 687 -5.85 18.20 32.92
N CYS A 688 -5.07 17.31 32.31
CA CYS A 688 -5.56 16.29 31.38
C CYS A 688 -5.36 14.87 31.97
N PRO A 689 -6.31 13.93 31.78
CA PRO A 689 -6.13 12.55 32.21
C PRO A 689 -5.15 11.83 31.28
N SER A 690 -3.86 11.78 31.66
CA SER A 690 -2.87 10.95 30.95
C SER A 690 -3.07 9.47 31.27
N THR A 691 -3.04 8.64 30.22
CA THR A 691 -3.04 7.17 30.29
C THR A 691 -1.63 6.58 30.35
N ALA A 692 -0.60 7.42 30.46
CA ALA A 692 0.77 6.97 30.66
C ALA A 692 0.93 6.44 32.09
N THR A 693 1.66 5.35 32.26
CA THR A 693 1.99 4.80 33.58
C THR A 693 3.37 5.24 34.04
N GLN A 694 4.34 5.27 33.11
CA GLN A 694 5.75 5.62 33.36
C GLN A 694 5.95 7.13 33.56
N PRO A 695 6.90 7.56 34.43
CA PRO A 695 7.18 8.99 34.66
C PRO A 695 7.62 9.74 33.39
N LEU A 696 8.58 9.20 32.63
CA LEU A 696 9.07 9.77 31.37
C LEU A 696 7.91 10.01 30.38
N GLN A 697 7.01 9.04 30.24
CA GLN A 697 5.86 9.14 29.33
C GLN A 697 4.87 10.24 29.74
N LYS A 698 4.59 10.39 31.03
CA LYS A 698 3.71 11.46 31.55
C LYS A 698 4.29 12.84 31.26
N GLU A 699 5.56 13.04 31.63
CA GLU A 699 6.27 14.31 31.44
C GLU A 699 6.41 14.69 29.95
N ALA A 700 6.67 13.70 29.09
CA ALA A 700 6.71 13.90 27.65
C ALA A 700 5.33 14.26 27.07
N GLU A 701 4.26 13.56 27.46
CA GLU A 701 2.90 13.81 26.94
C GLU A 701 2.34 15.17 27.39
N ASP A 702 2.65 15.60 28.61
CA ASP A 702 2.28 16.93 29.12
C ASP A 702 2.91 18.08 28.32
N ARG A 703 4.09 17.87 27.73
CA ARG A 703 4.73 18.81 26.80
C ARG A 703 4.20 18.65 25.36
N LEU A 704 4.13 17.41 24.86
CA LEU A 704 3.72 17.09 23.48
C LEU A 704 2.27 17.46 23.16
N ARG A 705 1.34 17.46 24.13
CA ARG A 705 -0.08 17.82 23.92
C ARG A 705 -0.30 19.24 23.36
N TRP A 706 0.67 20.13 23.55
CA TRP A 706 0.64 21.49 23.00
C TRP A 706 1.07 21.54 21.53
N LEU A 707 1.86 20.58 21.06
CA LEU A 707 2.29 20.50 19.65
C LEU A 707 1.10 20.20 18.73
N THR A 708 0.16 19.34 19.16
CA THR A 708 -1.08 19.01 18.43
C THR A 708 -2.12 20.14 18.42
N ALA A 709 -1.97 21.12 19.32
CA ALA A 709 -2.86 22.28 19.44
C ALA A 709 -2.56 23.38 18.42
N VAL A 710 -1.31 23.48 17.96
CA VAL A 710 -0.82 24.60 17.15
C VAL A 710 -0.77 24.20 15.67
N ARG A 711 -1.56 24.89 14.83
CA ARG A 711 -1.43 24.80 13.37
C ARG A 711 -0.43 25.86 12.87
N GLY A 712 0.32 25.53 11.82
CA GLY A 712 1.20 26.49 11.17
C GLY A 712 1.98 25.88 10.00
N PRO A 713 2.72 26.70 9.23
CA PRO A 713 3.48 26.26 8.06
C PRO A 713 4.50 25.15 8.35
N TRP A 714 4.98 25.02 9.59
CA TRP A 714 5.93 23.99 10.01
C TRP A 714 5.40 22.56 9.82
N ILE A 715 4.08 22.34 9.95
CA ILE A 715 3.44 21.04 9.64
C ILE A 715 3.65 20.70 8.16
N GLY A 716 3.71 21.71 7.29
CA GLY A 716 4.00 21.58 5.86
C GLY A 716 5.34 20.93 5.53
N ASN A 717 6.32 21.05 6.44
CA ASN A 717 7.66 20.47 6.30
C ASN A 717 7.81 19.11 6.99
N MET A 718 6.82 18.70 7.79
CA MET A 718 6.86 17.40 8.47
C MET A 718 6.75 16.23 7.48
N PRO A 719 7.55 15.16 7.67
CA PRO A 719 7.33 13.86 7.03
C PRO A 719 6.00 13.25 7.48
N GLU A 720 5.34 12.48 6.60
CA GLU A 720 4.01 11.89 6.87
C GLU A 720 3.99 11.05 8.15
N VAL A 721 4.95 10.14 8.31
CA VAL A 721 5.16 9.33 9.51
C VAL A 721 6.55 9.58 10.08
N THR A 722 6.61 10.21 11.25
CA THR A 722 7.87 10.49 11.95
C THR A 722 7.91 9.76 13.29
N ARG A 723 8.99 9.00 13.55
CA ARG A 723 9.26 8.45 14.89
C ARG A 723 9.88 9.53 15.77
N LEU A 724 9.49 9.60 17.04
CA LEU A 724 10.13 10.43 18.05
C LEU A 724 10.50 9.52 19.21
N ARG A 725 11.79 9.25 19.39
CA ARG A 725 12.32 8.65 20.61
C ARG A 725 12.57 9.77 21.61
N ILE A 726 12.02 9.63 22.82
CA ILE A 726 12.37 10.49 23.96
C ILE A 726 13.01 9.62 25.02
N HIS A 727 14.19 10.02 25.50
CA HIS A 727 14.96 9.27 26.48
C HIS A 727 15.39 10.13 27.67
N SER A 728 15.75 9.46 28.76
CA SER A 728 16.33 10.05 29.96
C SER A 728 17.18 8.98 30.66
N GLY A 729 18.49 9.03 30.46
CA GLY A 729 19.40 8.00 30.95
C GLY A 729 19.16 6.65 30.28
N SER A 730 18.68 5.65 31.04
CA SER A 730 18.34 4.31 30.52
C SER A 730 16.86 4.14 30.17
N GLU A 731 15.99 5.08 30.57
CA GLU A 731 14.57 5.06 30.18
C GLU A 731 14.40 5.68 28.80
N ALA A 732 13.58 5.07 27.95
CA ALA A 732 13.23 5.60 26.65
C ALA A 732 11.79 5.19 26.29
N SER A 733 11.15 5.97 25.43
CA SER A 733 9.83 5.64 24.87
C SER A 733 9.69 6.25 23.48
N THR A 734 8.81 5.65 22.67
CA THR A 734 8.55 6.04 21.29
C THR A 734 7.17 6.67 21.17
N TRP A 735 7.08 7.74 20.39
CA TRP A 735 5.82 8.25 19.83
C TRP A 735 5.92 8.27 18.31
N THR A 736 4.77 8.18 17.64
CA THR A 736 4.65 8.45 16.21
C THR A 736 3.91 9.76 16.00
N LEU A 737 4.56 10.68 15.30
CA LEU A 737 4.00 11.93 14.81
C LEU A 737 3.48 11.67 13.39
N VAL A 738 2.20 11.89 13.18
CA VAL A 738 1.50 11.71 11.89
C VAL A 738 1.06 13.08 11.40
N ARG A 739 1.52 13.47 10.21
CA ARG A 739 0.97 14.62 9.48
C ARG A 739 -0.32 14.18 8.79
N ASN A 740 -1.39 14.96 8.94
CA ASN A 740 -2.62 14.77 8.19
C ASN A 740 -2.80 15.97 7.23
N ILE A 741 -2.74 15.74 5.92
CA ILE A 741 -2.89 16.79 4.91
C ILE A 741 -4.38 17.07 4.66
N ASP A 742 -4.82 18.35 4.65
CA ASP A 742 -6.21 18.67 4.25
C ASP A 742 -6.37 18.62 2.73
N HIS A 743 -7.27 17.76 2.28
CA HIS A 743 -7.68 17.70 0.88
C HIS A 743 -9.02 18.39 0.69
N LYS A 744 -9.08 19.40 -0.19
CA LYS A 744 -10.33 20.03 -0.64
C LYS A 744 -11.34 19.00 -1.18
N ASN A 745 -10.85 17.91 -1.77
CA ASN A 745 -11.57 16.68 -2.09
C ASN A 745 -10.62 15.55 -2.56
N VAL A 746 -11.05 14.29 -2.41
CA VAL A 746 -10.37 13.06 -2.86
C VAL A 746 -11.03 12.42 -4.11
N ALA A 747 -11.85 13.21 -4.81
CA ALA A 747 -12.73 12.77 -5.91
C ALA A 747 -12.02 12.41 -7.24
N TYR A 748 -10.70 12.56 -7.34
CA TYR A 748 -9.98 12.41 -8.62
C TYR A 748 -8.65 11.66 -8.47
N MET A 749 -8.42 10.69 -9.36
CA MET A 749 -7.21 9.86 -9.44
C MET A 749 -5.90 10.62 -9.70
N PHE A 750 -5.95 11.88 -10.17
CA PHE A 750 -4.76 12.66 -10.56
C PHE A 750 -4.82 14.11 -10.04
N HIS A 751 -3.67 14.79 -10.05
CA HIS A 751 -3.51 16.21 -9.69
C HIS A 751 -3.98 16.58 -8.26
N GLU A 752 -3.62 15.74 -7.30
CA GLU A 752 -3.88 15.96 -5.87
C GLU A 752 -3.19 17.23 -5.33
N ASP A 753 -2.02 17.55 -5.85
CA ASP A 753 -1.27 18.81 -5.61
C ASP A 753 -2.15 20.07 -5.71
N LYS A 754 -3.16 20.07 -6.58
CA LYS A 754 -4.06 21.21 -6.81
C LYS A 754 -5.23 21.28 -5.81
N ARG A 755 -5.37 20.27 -4.96
CA ARG A 755 -6.49 20.09 -4.02
C ARG A 755 -6.06 20.14 -2.56
N ILE A 756 -4.76 20.02 -2.27
CA ILE A 756 -4.23 20.24 -0.92
C ILE A 756 -4.53 21.67 -0.43
N ASP A 757 -4.79 21.83 0.86
CA ASP A 757 -4.91 23.11 1.57
C ASP A 757 -4.01 23.09 2.81
N ALA A 758 -2.70 23.22 2.59
CA ALA A 758 -1.66 23.14 3.64
C ALA A 758 -1.85 24.11 4.83
N SER A 759 -2.74 25.10 4.72
CA SER A 759 -3.13 25.97 5.83
C SER A 759 -4.00 25.26 6.89
N LYS A 760 -4.54 24.09 6.56
CA LYS A 760 -5.43 23.29 7.40
C LYS A 760 -4.84 21.96 7.84
N ASP A 761 -3.63 21.62 7.38
CA ASP A 761 -2.89 20.44 7.82
C ASP A 761 -2.83 20.38 9.36
N THR A 762 -2.90 19.17 9.90
CA THR A 762 -2.84 18.92 11.35
C THR A 762 -1.76 17.91 11.68
N LEU A 763 -1.33 17.89 12.94
CA LEU A 763 -0.46 16.85 13.48
C LEU A 763 -1.24 16.03 14.49
N THR A 764 -1.24 14.71 14.30
CA THR A 764 -1.66 13.72 15.30
C THR A 764 -0.41 13.11 15.94
N ILE A 765 -0.42 12.88 17.25
CA ILE A 765 0.62 12.12 17.95
C ILE A 765 0.00 10.88 18.59
N VAL A 766 0.64 9.73 18.43
CA VAL A 766 0.21 8.45 19.01
C VAL A 766 1.39 7.86 19.79
N ARG A 767 1.15 7.31 20.99
CA ARG A 767 2.17 6.59 21.76
C ARG A 767 2.53 5.28 21.04
N GLY A 768 3.82 4.95 20.99
CA GLY A 768 4.32 3.75 20.30
C GLY A 768 4.37 3.88 18.78
N TYR A 769 4.09 2.77 18.10
CA TYR A 769 4.39 2.57 16.68
C TYR A 769 3.14 2.61 15.81
N LEU A 770 3.06 3.60 14.91
CA LEU A 770 2.00 3.68 13.91
C LEU A 770 2.59 3.57 12.49
N GLY A 771 2.05 2.64 11.71
CA GLY A 771 2.40 2.45 10.30
C GLY A 771 3.74 1.76 10.04
N SER A 772 3.87 1.21 8.84
CA SER A 772 4.98 0.31 8.48
C SER A 772 6.16 1.00 7.81
N TYR A 773 6.03 2.29 7.48
CA TYR A 773 6.98 3.07 6.67
C TYR A 773 7.37 4.38 7.39
N PRO A 774 8.29 4.35 8.37
CA PRO A 774 8.79 5.57 8.97
C PRO A 774 9.51 6.43 7.92
N ASN A 775 9.02 7.63 7.68
CA ASN A 775 9.63 8.59 6.75
C ASN A 775 10.81 9.33 7.39
N PHE A 776 10.82 9.48 8.72
CA PHE A 776 11.95 10.04 9.44
C PHE A 776 11.94 9.63 10.92
N ALA A 777 13.00 9.95 11.65
CA ALA A 777 13.06 9.81 13.09
C ALA A 777 13.79 11.00 13.73
N PHE A 778 13.28 11.41 14.90
CA PHE A 778 13.96 12.29 15.84
C PHE A 778 14.34 11.51 17.10
N ASP A 779 15.46 11.92 17.70
CA ASP A 779 15.98 11.39 18.95
C ASP A 779 16.29 12.55 19.90
N VAL A 780 15.67 12.54 21.09
CA VAL A 780 15.56 13.73 21.96
C VAL A 780 15.69 13.34 23.43
N GLU A 781 16.66 13.91 24.14
CA GLU A 781 16.71 13.86 25.61
C GLU A 781 15.51 14.64 26.21
N LEU A 782 14.89 14.10 27.25
CA LEU A 782 13.67 14.66 27.86
C LEU A 782 13.83 16.12 28.33
N ASP A 783 15.03 16.51 28.77
CA ASP A 783 15.37 17.87 29.20
C ASP A 783 15.48 18.87 28.03
N GLN A 784 15.65 18.39 26.80
CA GLN A 784 15.66 19.19 25.57
C GLN A 784 14.29 19.26 24.88
N LEU A 785 13.27 18.53 25.37
CA LEU A 785 11.99 18.37 24.67
C LEU A 785 11.29 19.71 24.39
N ASP A 786 11.29 20.64 25.34
CA ASP A 786 10.71 21.98 25.16
C ASP A 786 11.46 22.80 24.09
N ALA A 787 12.79 22.65 24.02
CA ALA A 787 13.62 23.30 23.01
C ALA A 787 13.43 22.67 21.61
N PHE A 788 13.22 21.35 21.55
CA PHE A 788 12.85 20.64 20.32
C PHE A 788 11.47 21.08 19.81
N ILE A 789 10.45 21.12 20.67
CA ILE A 789 9.09 21.56 20.33
C ILE A 789 9.11 23.00 19.79
N ALA A 790 9.79 23.93 20.48
CA ALA A 790 9.91 25.31 20.04
C ALA A 790 10.64 25.45 18.70
N ALA A 791 11.72 24.69 18.49
CA ALA A 791 12.46 24.69 17.22
C ALA A 791 11.65 24.08 16.08
N LEU A 792 10.87 23.03 16.34
CA LEU A 792 9.98 22.39 15.37
C LEU A 792 8.85 23.33 14.95
N GLN A 793 8.18 24.00 15.89
CA GLN A 793 7.14 24.98 15.58
C GLN A 793 7.65 26.20 14.81
N ALA A 794 8.94 26.53 14.97
CA ALA A 794 9.62 27.60 14.23
C ALA A 794 10.09 27.18 12.82
N ALA A 795 10.11 25.88 12.49
CA ALA A 795 10.65 25.35 11.23
C ALA A 795 9.67 25.51 10.04
N ALA A 796 9.38 26.76 9.66
CA ALA A 796 8.42 27.11 8.61
C ALA A 796 8.95 26.89 7.18
N THR A 797 10.27 26.76 6.99
CA THR A 797 10.94 26.52 5.69
C THR A 797 11.72 25.20 5.66
N GLU A 798 12.08 24.72 4.47
CA GLU A 798 12.95 23.54 4.30
C GLU A 798 14.34 23.76 4.94
N GLU A 799 14.87 24.99 4.87
CA GLU A 799 16.16 25.36 5.47
C GLU A 799 16.12 25.31 7.01
N GLU A 800 15.07 25.87 7.62
CA GLU A 800 14.87 25.80 9.08
C GLU A 800 14.59 24.37 9.55
N PHE A 801 13.83 23.59 8.78
CA PHE A 801 13.62 22.17 9.06
C PHE A 801 14.92 21.37 8.95
N SER A 802 15.78 21.65 7.96
CA SER A 802 17.09 21.00 7.90
C SER A 802 18.02 21.45 9.04
N ALA A 803 17.89 22.67 9.56
CA ALA A 803 18.58 23.09 10.78
C ALA A 803 18.09 22.35 12.05
N LEU A 804 16.79 22.06 12.14
CA LEU A 804 16.21 21.21 13.19
C LEU A 804 16.75 19.77 13.09
N THR A 805 16.70 19.15 11.90
CA THR A 805 17.17 17.77 11.70
C THR A 805 18.69 17.63 11.81
N ALA A 806 19.46 18.72 11.72
CA ALA A 806 20.89 18.72 12.03
C ALA A 806 21.21 18.63 13.54
N ARG A 807 20.21 18.81 14.43
CA ARG A 807 20.39 18.77 15.89
C ARG A 807 19.79 17.53 16.55
N TRP A 808 18.62 17.10 16.10
CA TRP A 808 17.86 16.00 16.70
C TRP A 808 17.43 14.93 15.70
N GLY A 809 17.68 15.12 14.40
CA GLY A 809 17.16 14.26 13.34
C GLY A 809 18.14 13.14 12.98
N VAL A 810 17.65 11.91 12.96
CA VAL A 810 18.44 10.72 12.61
C VAL A 810 18.52 10.62 11.08
N ARG A 811 19.46 11.32 10.47
CA ARG A 811 19.59 11.34 8.99
C ARG A 811 19.97 9.94 8.47
N ARG A 812 19.63 9.64 7.21
CA ARG A 812 19.99 8.35 6.56
C ARG A 812 21.48 8.03 6.67
N THR A 813 22.33 9.05 6.68
CA THR A 813 23.81 9.00 6.73
C THR A 813 24.38 9.16 8.14
N ASP A 814 23.54 9.24 9.16
CA ASP A 814 23.96 9.40 10.54
C ASP A 814 24.70 8.13 11.02
N PRO A 815 25.85 8.23 11.72
CA PRO A 815 26.51 7.07 12.31
C PRO A 815 25.57 6.21 13.19
N GLU A 816 24.62 6.84 13.90
CA GLU A 816 23.67 6.18 14.79
C GLU A 816 22.38 5.73 14.07
N PHE A 817 22.29 5.87 12.74
CA PHE A 817 21.11 5.46 11.96
C PHE A 817 20.75 3.98 12.21
N TRP A 818 21.70 3.06 12.01
CA TRP A 818 21.44 1.62 12.22
C TRP A 818 21.17 1.26 13.68
N PRO A 819 21.98 1.68 14.67
CA PRO A 819 21.67 1.50 16.09
C PRO A 819 20.27 1.99 16.50
N THR A 820 19.83 3.14 15.96
CA THR A 820 18.51 3.69 16.28
C THR A 820 17.38 2.88 15.61
N MET A 821 17.54 2.46 14.34
CA MET A 821 16.54 1.60 13.69
C MET A 821 16.44 0.22 14.35
N ASP A 822 17.58 -0.36 14.78
CA ASP A 822 17.61 -1.62 15.53
C ASP A 822 16.94 -1.47 16.90
N TRP A 823 17.17 -0.34 17.59
CA TRP A 823 16.49 -0.02 18.86
C TRP A 823 14.97 0.08 18.67
N PHE A 824 14.49 0.82 17.65
CA PHE A 824 13.05 0.93 17.35
C PHE A 824 12.42 -0.44 17.05
N TYR A 825 13.14 -1.34 16.38
CA TYR A 825 12.63 -2.69 16.13
C TYR A 825 12.58 -3.54 17.40
N SER A 826 13.59 -3.43 18.27
CA SER A 826 13.61 -4.13 19.56
C SER A 826 12.48 -3.65 20.49
N ASP A 827 12.31 -2.33 20.62
CA ASP A 827 11.27 -1.70 21.43
C ASP A 827 9.86 -2.03 20.91
N PHE A 828 9.65 -2.06 19.58
CA PHE A 828 8.39 -2.52 19.00
C PHE A 828 8.11 -4.00 19.31
N ARG A 829 9.13 -4.88 19.25
CA ARG A 829 8.97 -6.30 19.58
C ARG A 829 8.71 -6.56 21.05
N GLU A 830 9.22 -5.72 21.94
CA GLU A 830 8.94 -5.79 23.37
C GLU A 830 7.52 -5.30 23.69
N GLN A 831 7.08 -4.19 23.09
CA GLN A 831 5.75 -3.61 23.33
C GLN A 831 4.62 -4.41 22.67
N SER A 832 4.85 -5.02 21.51
CA SER A 832 3.81 -5.64 20.69
C SER A 832 4.32 -6.88 19.93
N PRO A 833 4.76 -7.95 20.64
CA PRO A 833 5.45 -9.10 20.06
C PRO A 833 4.71 -9.80 18.92
N THR A 834 3.37 -9.80 18.94
CA THR A 834 2.53 -10.39 17.89
C THR A 834 2.47 -9.55 16.62
N GLU A 835 2.44 -8.22 16.73
CA GLU A 835 2.36 -7.30 15.58
C GLU A 835 3.73 -6.97 14.99
N ALA A 836 4.78 -7.20 15.76
CA ALA A 836 6.13 -6.80 15.45
C ALA A 836 6.66 -7.46 14.18
N GLY A 837 7.08 -6.61 13.26
CA GLY A 837 7.80 -6.99 12.05
C GLY A 837 8.72 -5.86 11.63
N LEU A 838 9.71 -6.16 10.79
CA LEU A 838 10.64 -5.15 10.32
C LEU A 838 9.89 -4.02 9.61
N PHE A 839 10.24 -2.77 9.95
CA PHE A 839 9.80 -1.57 9.24
C PHE A 839 10.44 -1.50 7.85
N ASP A 840 9.75 -0.83 6.93
CA ASP A 840 10.28 -0.54 5.59
C ASP A 840 10.93 0.85 5.56
N LEU A 841 12.23 0.88 5.26
CA LEU A 841 13.08 2.08 5.24
C LEU A 841 13.29 2.61 3.81
N ALA A 842 12.61 2.04 2.80
CA ALA A 842 12.71 2.51 1.41
C ALA A 842 12.03 3.89 1.22
N ARG A 843 11.12 4.27 2.13
CA ARG A 843 10.46 5.60 2.20
C ARG A 843 11.09 6.56 3.20
N TYR A 844 12.19 6.19 3.86
CA TYR A 844 12.89 7.07 4.79
C TYR A 844 13.52 8.24 4.01
N GLY A 845 13.16 9.47 4.35
CA GLY A 845 13.47 10.67 3.59
C GLY A 845 14.91 11.18 3.76
N ASN A 846 15.23 12.22 3.00
CA ASN A 846 16.54 12.88 2.99
C ASN A 846 16.36 14.36 3.36
N TYR A 847 16.05 14.59 4.63
CA TYR A 847 15.91 15.91 5.24
C TYR A 847 17.27 16.46 5.64
#